data_AF-A0A3N7FPY1-F1
#
_entry.id   AF-A0A3N7FPY1-F1
#
_cell.length_a   1.000
_cell.length_b   1.000
_cell.length_c   1.000
_cell.angle_alpha   90.00
_cell.angle_beta   90.00
_cell.angle_gamma   90.00
#
_symmetry.space_group_name_H-M   'P 1'
#
loop_
_entity.id
_entity.type
_entity.pdbx_description
1 polymer ?
#
loop_
_entity_poly.entity_id
_entity_poly.type
_entity_poly.pdbx_seq_one_letter_code
_entity_poly.pdbx_strand_id
1 'polypeptide(L)'
;MVVTVRLSGGNCEGGQTLTLTVDPAKVTLENATLANTAIWTRSFAISPTSQKISGSISWLAGTVVLRINGGETVTVASDGFFVFPTMLSAGSVYTVTVDTQPAGQTCSVSNGSGVVGTSPVEKLIVMCSTDAYQVGGTVAGLTGALELVNNGADLLAINANGRFIFPVPVAYGAGYAVTVRTQPIGQTCSVSRGTGAMGGPVSDVAVVCATNAYKVGGTVSSLVGTLELLNNGVDLWAITANGSFAFPTSVAFGSPYTVTIKTQPLNQTCTVANGSGTMGGANVTNVTLACATSIFSAGNTYNGTSGAGDVFTGPIAGLNGSTFNGNAADTDAMTFTTAGSVNLNNGTTGGTLSNIKVLNLANGSNTITFANATSGVTTVVGGTGNDVVDLANTGNTFLAGTVNLGTGSNSLKMENKTYTGSYTSGSGGNDTLYLFNGTNIAGASVSGFENLVVASNATVTMAPGQLSQFIGTITAAGTETINLASSGTFTALPNIENYNLANGTNNFTSADVPVTVVGGSGVDVFNFTANQIINFLTSIDGGGGGTNILNIGATATQSIDLSTKVISNIQIVSVAGSVGTASFTNINGAGATLNYTKSTGDNTINLGSGGQTLNLFGSSSASTTVTGSPAADTINLPFSGSGSETLIETGSNMSNRTQIDTVGNFNATGTDYFKTGVNATSVGSFIIGNADTGNYLATIGSGLSIVLNNTGQAYLITIQTGTAAGTYLFQNSGSNTSQFDDTDFFVKLTGTIGAISTINLIQ
;
A
#
# COMPACT_ATOMS: atom_id res chain seq x y z
N MET A 1 69.79 3.64 130.01
CA MET A 1 69.91 2.18 129.85
C MET A 1 68.82 1.73 128.90
N VAL A 2 69.18 1.36 127.66
CA VAL A 2 68.23 0.83 126.66
C VAL A 2 68.01 -0.64 127.00
N VAL A 3 66.81 -0.99 127.44
CA VAL A 3 66.42 -2.39 127.64
C VAL A 3 65.88 -2.91 126.30
N THR A 4 66.73 -3.62 125.57
CA THR A 4 66.30 -4.34 124.36
C THR A 4 65.65 -5.65 124.79
N VAL A 5 64.33 -5.76 124.66
CA VAL A 5 63.60 -7.01 124.88
C VAL A 5 63.43 -7.71 123.53
N ARG A 6 64.01 -8.92 123.41
CA ARG A 6 63.75 -9.85 122.31
C ARG A 6 62.78 -10.92 122.80
N LEU A 7 61.62 -11.05 122.17
CA LEU A 7 60.69 -12.14 122.43
C LEU A 7 61.21 -13.43 121.77
N SER A 8 61.38 -14.48 122.55
CA SER A 8 61.73 -15.80 122.06
C SER A 8 60.48 -16.52 121.55
N GLY A 9 60.19 -16.46 120.24
CA GLY A 9 59.34 -17.50 119.63
C GLY A 9 58.35 -17.17 118.50
N GLY A 10 58.32 -15.99 117.86
CA GLY A 10 57.44 -15.82 116.69
C GLY A 10 57.38 -14.41 116.09
N ASN A 11 57.06 -14.32 114.80
CA ASN A 11 56.84 -13.06 114.06
C ASN A 11 55.59 -12.33 114.60
N CYS A 12 55.69 -11.01 114.81
CA CYS A 12 54.54 -10.19 115.22
C CYS A 12 53.51 -10.10 114.08
N GLU A 13 52.25 -10.47 114.33
CA GLU A 13 51.14 -10.31 113.38
C GLU A 13 50.38 -8.99 113.63
N GLY A 14 49.83 -8.39 112.57
CA GLY A 14 49.09 -7.14 112.64
C GLY A 14 47.85 -7.26 113.54
N GLY A 15 47.66 -6.29 114.45
CA GLY A 15 46.54 -6.26 115.41
C GLY A 15 46.87 -6.70 116.85
N GLN A 16 48.09 -7.15 117.14
CA GLN A 16 48.51 -7.55 118.50
C GLN A 16 49.02 -6.37 119.35
N THR A 17 48.88 -6.46 120.68
CA THR A 17 49.37 -5.45 121.67
C THR A 17 50.48 -6.03 122.55
N LEU A 18 51.67 -5.42 122.55
CA LEU A 18 52.79 -5.83 123.41
C LEU A 18 52.82 -5.02 124.71
N THR A 19 52.93 -5.70 125.86
CA THR A 19 52.92 -5.10 127.20
C THR A 19 54.19 -5.48 127.96
N LEU A 20 54.96 -4.49 128.42
CA LEU A 20 56.18 -4.69 129.22
C LEU A 20 55.93 -4.31 130.68
N THR A 21 56.25 -5.22 131.61
CA THR A 21 56.08 -5.06 133.06
C THR A 21 57.45 -5.23 133.74
N VAL A 22 57.90 -4.23 134.51
CA VAL A 22 59.18 -4.28 135.22
C VAL A 22 58.93 -4.39 136.72
N ASP A 23 59.56 -5.39 137.36
CA ASP A 23 59.52 -5.61 138.82
C ASP A 23 60.51 -4.68 139.53
N PRO A 24 60.04 -3.73 140.35
CA PRO A 24 60.91 -2.77 141.02
C PRO A 24 61.81 -3.40 142.09
N ALA A 25 61.52 -4.61 142.60
CA ALA A 25 62.36 -5.26 143.63
C ALA A 25 63.71 -5.76 143.10
N LYS A 26 63.86 -5.90 141.77
CA LYS A 26 65.09 -6.43 141.14
C LYS A 26 65.95 -5.35 140.48
N VAL A 27 65.62 -4.07 140.64
CA VAL A 27 66.33 -2.97 139.98
C VAL A 27 66.41 -1.74 140.89
N THR A 28 67.62 -1.26 141.20
CA THR A 28 67.80 0.02 141.92
C THR A 28 67.75 1.18 140.92
N LEU A 29 66.90 2.18 141.16
CA LEU A 29 66.78 3.40 140.35
C LEU A 29 67.43 4.58 141.11
N GLU A 30 68.32 5.34 140.45
CA GLU A 30 68.91 6.56 141.05
C GLU A 30 67.84 7.65 141.19
N ASN A 31 67.67 8.11 142.44
CA ASN A 31 66.73 9.12 142.94
C ASN A 31 65.25 8.72 143.07
N ALA A 32 64.90 8.37 144.31
CA ALA A 32 63.54 8.30 144.81
C ALA A 32 62.99 9.69 145.18
N THR A 33 61.79 9.99 144.70
CA THR A 33 60.64 10.43 145.52
C THR A 33 59.40 9.98 144.71
N LEU A 34 58.67 8.90 145.00
CA LEU A 34 58.21 8.33 146.27
C LEU A 34 57.87 6.83 146.09
N ALA A 35 57.96 6.10 147.20
CA ALA A 35 57.37 4.78 147.49
C ALA A 35 57.80 3.59 146.60
N ASN A 36 58.81 2.88 147.10
CA ASN A 36 59.22 1.54 146.70
C ASN A 36 58.03 0.56 146.82
N THR A 37 57.23 0.36 145.75
CA THR A 37 56.29 -0.79 145.51
C THR A 37 55.41 -0.78 144.22
N ALA A 38 55.46 0.22 143.31
CA ALA A 38 54.54 0.27 142.15
C ALA A 38 55.13 -0.19 140.78
N ILE A 39 54.38 -0.99 140.02
CA ILE A 39 54.70 -1.57 138.69
C ILE A 39 54.40 -0.57 137.54
N TRP A 40 55.26 -0.50 136.49
CA TRP A 40 55.08 0.38 135.32
C TRP A 40 54.75 -0.40 134.02
N THR A 41 53.84 0.13 133.18
CA THR A 41 53.36 -0.53 131.95
C THR A 41 53.10 0.45 130.77
N ARG A 42 53.51 0.09 129.53
CA ARG A 42 53.21 0.84 128.27
C ARG A 42 53.00 -0.09 127.04
N SER A 43 52.23 0.37 126.04
CA SER A 43 51.82 -0.39 124.83
C SER A 43 51.96 0.39 123.50
N PHE A 44 52.14 -0.31 122.36
CA PHE A 44 52.28 0.22 120.98
C PHE A 44 51.53 -0.66 119.93
N ALA A 45 51.14 -0.13 118.74
CA ALA A 45 50.34 -0.81 117.69
C ALA A 45 50.96 -0.76 116.25
N ILE A 46 50.60 -1.70 115.35
CA ILE A 46 51.15 -1.91 113.97
C ILE A 46 50.01 -2.03 112.89
N SER A 47 50.20 -1.51 111.65
CA SER A 47 49.18 -1.29 110.56
C SER A 47 49.21 -2.29 109.36
N PRO A 48 48.11 -2.53 108.56
CA PRO A 48 48.02 -3.60 107.53
C PRO A 48 48.44 -3.25 106.07
N THR A 49 48.68 -4.28 105.22
CA THR A 49 49.35 -4.26 103.88
C THR A 49 48.39 -4.23 102.64
N SER A 50 48.83 -3.66 101.50
CA SER A 50 48.12 -3.59 100.20
C SER A 50 48.55 -4.67 99.19
N GLN A 51 47.66 -5.11 98.28
CA GLN A 51 47.87 -6.24 97.36
C GLN A 51 47.66 -5.89 95.87
N LYS A 52 48.33 -6.61 94.96
CA LYS A 52 48.18 -6.47 93.49
C LYS A 52 46.94 -7.21 92.97
N ILE A 53 46.37 -6.69 91.88
CA ILE A 53 45.32 -7.35 91.10
C ILE A 53 45.88 -7.67 89.71
N SER A 54 45.88 -8.95 89.34
CA SER A 54 46.44 -9.48 88.10
C SER A 54 45.64 -10.67 87.58
N GLY A 55 45.91 -11.03 86.33
CA GLY A 55 45.28 -12.16 85.68
C GLY A 55 46.00 -12.57 84.40
N SER A 56 45.42 -13.51 83.67
CA SER A 56 45.87 -13.91 82.34
C SER A 56 44.83 -13.60 81.27
N ILE A 57 45.33 -13.29 80.07
CA ILE A 57 44.55 -13.17 78.83
C ILE A 57 44.97 -14.31 77.90
N SER A 58 43.99 -14.91 77.23
CA SER A 58 44.21 -15.92 76.19
C SER A 58 43.28 -15.69 75.00
N TRP A 59 43.77 -16.05 73.81
CA TRP A 59 43.09 -15.92 72.52
C TRP A 59 42.90 -14.48 72.02
N LEU A 60 43.67 -13.53 72.55
CA LEU A 60 43.66 -12.13 72.14
C LEU A 60 44.36 -11.94 70.79
N ALA A 61 43.64 -11.36 69.84
CA ALA A 61 44.21 -10.77 68.63
C ALA A 61 43.95 -9.26 68.63
N GLY A 62 45.01 -8.47 68.50
CA GLY A 62 44.94 -7.01 68.61
C GLY A 62 45.01 -6.55 70.06
N THR A 63 44.23 -5.52 70.40
CA THR A 63 44.37 -4.81 71.69
C THR A 63 43.06 -4.82 72.47
N VAL A 64 43.11 -5.25 73.74
CA VAL A 64 42.01 -5.14 74.70
C VAL A 64 42.37 -4.14 75.79
N VAL A 65 41.40 -3.36 76.24
CA VAL A 65 41.56 -2.47 77.40
C VAL A 65 40.71 -3.00 78.55
N LEU A 66 41.34 -3.31 79.68
CA LEU A 66 40.68 -3.74 80.91
C LEU A 66 40.58 -2.55 81.86
N ARG A 67 39.47 -2.41 82.58
CA ARG A 67 39.25 -1.35 83.57
C ARG A 67 38.98 -1.95 84.93
N ILE A 68 39.60 -1.42 85.98
CA ILE A 68 39.33 -1.80 87.37
C ILE A 68 38.55 -0.71 88.11
N ASN A 69 37.49 -1.09 88.82
CA ASN A 69 36.67 -0.26 89.69
C ASN A 69 36.15 1.04 89.04
N GLY A 70 35.97 1.05 87.72
CA GLY A 70 35.55 2.24 86.97
C GLY A 70 36.62 3.34 86.80
N GLY A 71 37.85 3.10 87.25
CA GLY A 71 38.96 4.06 87.25
C GLY A 71 40.11 3.65 86.34
N GLU A 72 41.16 3.07 86.91
CA GLU A 72 42.40 2.70 86.20
C GLU A 72 42.14 1.68 85.08
N THR A 73 42.87 1.83 83.97
CA THR A 73 42.84 0.90 82.84
C THR A 73 44.21 0.30 82.56
N VAL A 74 44.21 -0.90 81.98
CA VAL A 74 45.39 -1.60 81.45
C VAL A 74 45.09 -2.02 80.02
N THR A 75 45.96 -1.61 79.11
CA THR A 75 45.94 -2.01 77.71
C THR A 75 46.83 -3.23 77.51
N VAL A 76 46.29 -4.29 76.90
CA VAL A 76 47.03 -5.53 76.61
C VAL A 76 46.95 -5.81 75.11
N ALA A 77 48.09 -6.14 74.50
CA ALA A 77 48.22 -6.29 73.04
C ALA A 77 48.63 -7.71 72.59
N SER A 78 48.79 -8.64 73.53
CA SER A 78 49.09 -10.04 73.26
C SER A 78 48.63 -10.93 74.42
N ASP A 79 48.49 -12.22 74.16
CA ASP A 79 48.27 -13.21 75.22
C ASP A 79 49.36 -13.15 76.30
N GLY A 80 48.96 -13.45 77.54
CA GLY A 80 49.87 -13.47 78.68
C GLY A 80 49.29 -12.86 79.95
N PHE A 81 50.17 -12.58 80.90
CA PHE A 81 49.78 -12.01 82.20
C PHE A 81 49.65 -10.49 82.12
N PHE A 82 48.62 -9.96 82.78
CA PHE A 82 48.44 -8.53 82.99
C PHE A 82 48.36 -8.23 84.49
N VAL A 83 48.74 -7.02 84.88
CA VAL A 83 48.67 -6.55 86.27
C VAL A 83 48.20 -5.10 86.27
N PHE A 84 47.24 -4.78 87.13
CA PHE A 84 46.90 -3.39 87.41
C PHE A 84 48.01 -2.75 88.24
N PRO A 85 48.61 -1.63 87.79
CA PRO A 85 49.69 -0.96 88.52
C PRO A 85 49.30 -0.56 89.94
N THR A 86 48.05 -0.11 90.14
CA THR A 86 47.56 0.32 91.45
C THR A 86 47.24 -0.88 92.34
N MET A 87 47.90 -0.95 93.51
CA MET A 87 47.56 -1.94 94.55
C MET A 87 46.31 -1.51 95.31
N LEU A 88 45.47 -2.48 95.69
CA LEU A 88 44.29 -2.26 96.51
C LEU A 88 44.51 -2.78 97.92
N SER A 89 44.05 -2.03 98.93
CA SER A 89 44.12 -2.44 100.34
C SER A 89 43.31 -3.71 100.61
N ALA A 90 43.78 -4.54 101.54
CA ALA A 90 43.00 -5.69 102.01
C ALA A 90 41.64 -5.22 102.57
N GLY A 91 40.56 -5.88 102.15
CA GLY A 91 39.17 -5.52 102.43
C GLY A 91 38.47 -4.67 101.35
N SER A 92 39.19 -4.11 100.38
CA SER A 92 38.60 -3.36 99.26
C SER A 92 37.93 -4.29 98.24
N VAL A 93 36.82 -3.85 97.64
CA VAL A 93 36.21 -4.53 96.49
C VAL A 93 36.99 -4.24 95.22
N TYR A 94 37.15 -5.24 94.35
CA TYR A 94 37.62 -5.06 92.98
C TYR A 94 36.54 -5.52 91.99
N THR A 95 36.48 -4.86 90.83
CA THR A 95 35.62 -5.20 89.69
C THR A 95 36.37 -4.82 88.42
N VAL A 96 36.66 -5.82 87.59
CA VAL A 96 37.41 -5.71 86.35
C VAL A 96 36.48 -6.04 85.19
N THR A 97 36.35 -5.08 84.29
CA THR A 97 35.52 -5.19 83.08
C THR A 97 36.37 -4.95 81.84
N VAL A 98 35.90 -5.44 80.69
CA VAL A 98 36.45 -4.99 79.40
C VAL A 98 35.91 -3.60 79.12
N ASP A 99 36.81 -2.65 78.92
CA ASP A 99 36.50 -1.26 78.55
C ASP A 99 36.37 -1.09 77.04
N THR A 100 37.33 -1.63 76.31
CA THR A 100 37.37 -1.62 74.84
C THR A 100 37.69 -3.01 74.33
N GLN A 101 36.80 -3.55 73.50
CA GLN A 101 37.01 -4.82 72.82
C GLN A 101 38.02 -4.68 71.67
N PRO A 102 38.84 -5.71 71.41
CA PRO A 102 39.63 -5.79 70.19
C PRO A 102 38.74 -5.86 68.94
N ALA A 103 39.21 -5.32 67.81
CA ALA A 103 38.47 -5.38 66.55
C ALA A 103 38.27 -6.83 66.09
N GLY A 104 37.01 -7.26 65.94
CA GLY A 104 36.66 -8.60 65.48
C GLY A 104 36.82 -9.70 66.52
N GLN A 105 36.91 -9.34 67.78
CA GLN A 105 36.94 -10.26 68.90
C GLN A 105 36.08 -9.76 70.06
N THR A 106 35.48 -10.70 70.78
CA THR A 106 34.79 -10.44 72.04
C THR A 106 35.57 -11.08 73.18
N CYS A 107 36.11 -10.25 74.08
CA CYS A 107 36.76 -10.64 75.33
C CYS A 107 35.78 -10.59 76.50
N SER A 108 35.84 -11.59 77.37
CA SER A 108 35.04 -11.69 78.60
C SER A 108 35.94 -11.89 79.81
N VAL A 109 35.60 -11.26 80.94
CA VAL A 109 36.35 -11.37 82.19
C VAL A 109 35.66 -12.37 83.12
N SER A 110 36.34 -13.46 83.46
CA SER A 110 35.97 -14.40 84.51
C SER A 110 36.73 -14.09 85.80
N ASN A 111 36.08 -14.29 86.95
CA ASN A 111 36.57 -13.86 88.27
C ASN A 111 36.88 -12.35 88.35
N GLY A 112 36.22 -11.55 87.50
CA GLY A 112 36.47 -10.12 87.38
C GLY A 112 36.06 -9.32 88.62
N SER A 113 35.26 -9.84 89.54
CA SER A 113 34.88 -9.13 90.76
C SER A 113 35.15 -9.94 92.03
N GLY A 114 35.39 -9.25 93.14
CA GLY A 114 35.66 -9.86 94.45
C GLY A 114 36.15 -8.87 95.50
N VAL A 115 36.62 -9.36 96.65
CA VAL A 115 37.24 -8.57 97.72
C VAL A 115 38.71 -8.94 97.86
N VAL A 116 39.58 -7.96 98.06
CA VAL A 116 41.03 -8.15 98.20
C VAL A 116 41.35 -8.76 99.56
N GLY A 117 41.97 -9.94 99.57
CA GLY A 117 42.41 -10.65 100.78
C GLY A 117 43.80 -10.23 101.26
N THR A 118 44.43 -11.09 102.06
CA THR A 118 45.82 -10.89 102.55
C THR A 118 46.90 -11.36 101.56
N SER A 119 46.50 -11.76 100.35
CA SER A 119 47.40 -12.19 99.25
C SER A 119 46.97 -11.55 97.92
N PRO A 120 47.87 -11.42 96.93
CA PRO A 120 47.54 -10.87 95.61
C PRO A 120 46.40 -11.64 94.93
N VAL A 121 45.54 -10.90 94.21
CA VAL A 121 44.47 -11.49 93.41
C VAL A 121 45.03 -11.75 92.02
N GLU A 122 45.45 -12.98 91.74
CA GLU A 122 46.11 -13.35 90.46
C GLU A 122 45.22 -14.24 89.56
N LYS A 123 43.95 -14.41 89.93
CA LYS A 123 43.04 -15.42 89.34
C LYS A 123 42.05 -14.86 88.33
N LEU A 124 42.24 -13.62 87.86
CA LEU A 124 41.41 -13.08 86.79
C LEU A 124 41.74 -13.79 85.49
N ILE A 125 40.73 -14.22 84.76
CA ILE A 125 40.89 -14.91 83.47
C ILE A 125 40.11 -14.10 82.43
N VAL A 126 40.78 -13.64 81.39
CA VAL A 126 40.16 -12.98 80.25
C VAL A 126 40.28 -13.89 79.04
N MET A 127 39.13 -14.30 78.49
CA MET A 127 39.09 -15.11 77.29
C MET A 127 38.48 -14.30 76.15
N CYS A 128 39.21 -14.22 75.04
CA CYS A 128 38.73 -13.60 73.82
C CYS A 128 38.27 -14.66 72.80
N SER A 129 37.29 -14.33 71.97
CA SER A 129 36.83 -15.18 70.88
C SER A 129 36.64 -14.36 69.63
N THR A 130 37.12 -14.85 68.48
CA THR A 130 36.92 -14.20 67.18
C THR A 130 35.44 -14.18 66.81
N ASP A 131 34.94 -12.99 66.47
CA ASP A 131 33.58 -12.83 65.99
C ASP A 131 33.43 -13.51 64.62
N ALA A 132 32.25 -14.04 64.33
CA ALA A 132 31.96 -14.62 63.02
C ALA A 132 30.64 -14.06 62.49
N TYR A 133 30.62 -13.77 61.19
CA TYR A 133 29.48 -13.13 60.54
C TYR A 133 29.02 -13.96 59.33
N GLN A 134 27.74 -13.87 58.99
CA GLN A 134 27.20 -14.55 57.83
C GLN A 134 27.49 -13.78 56.54
N VAL A 135 27.58 -14.53 55.44
CA VAL A 135 27.67 -14.01 54.08
C VAL A 135 26.32 -14.17 53.40
N GLY A 136 25.80 -13.12 52.80
CA GLY A 136 24.51 -13.13 52.13
C GLY A 136 24.45 -12.17 50.97
N GLY A 137 23.32 -12.17 50.28
CA GLY A 137 23.17 -11.49 49.02
C GLY A 137 21.76 -11.56 48.44
N THR A 138 21.64 -11.28 47.14
CA THR A 138 20.40 -11.39 46.38
C THR A 138 20.59 -12.18 45.09
N VAL A 139 19.59 -12.97 44.72
CA VAL A 139 19.49 -13.62 43.41
C VAL A 139 18.37 -12.97 42.59
N ALA A 140 18.64 -12.66 41.32
CA ALA A 140 17.67 -12.13 40.35
C ALA A 140 17.74 -12.89 39.02
N GLY A 141 16.59 -13.01 38.35
CA GLY A 141 16.46 -13.68 37.04
C GLY A 141 16.39 -15.21 37.10
N LEU A 142 16.36 -15.82 38.28
CA LEU A 142 16.33 -17.28 38.45
C LEU A 142 14.98 -17.87 38.04
N THR A 143 15.02 -18.86 37.16
CA THR A 143 13.90 -19.76 36.85
C THR A 143 14.40 -21.21 36.99
N GLY A 144 14.20 -21.80 38.17
CA GLY A 144 14.66 -23.17 38.48
C GLY A 144 15.48 -23.25 39.77
N ALA A 145 16.28 -24.31 39.89
CA ALA A 145 17.14 -24.55 41.04
C ALA A 145 18.58 -24.11 40.77
N LEU A 146 19.15 -23.33 41.70
CA LEU A 146 20.53 -22.87 41.72
C LEU A 146 21.18 -23.38 42.99
N GLU A 147 22.44 -23.83 42.92
CA GLU A 147 23.23 -24.13 44.12
C GLU A 147 24.44 -23.21 44.17
N LEU A 148 24.53 -22.41 45.23
CA LEU A 148 25.70 -21.59 45.53
C LEU A 148 26.58 -22.31 46.54
N VAL A 149 27.88 -22.03 46.50
CA VAL A 149 28.83 -22.50 47.50
C VAL A 149 29.68 -21.33 47.99
N ASN A 150 29.83 -21.20 49.30
CA ASN A 150 30.80 -20.31 49.91
C ASN A 150 32.01 -21.10 50.39
N ASN A 151 33.22 -20.62 50.06
CA ASN A 151 34.49 -21.21 50.47
C ASN A 151 34.63 -22.73 50.15
N GLY A 152 33.98 -23.19 49.09
CA GLY A 152 34.07 -24.57 48.60
C GLY A 152 33.34 -25.65 49.42
N ALA A 153 32.73 -25.31 50.56
CA ALA A 153 32.11 -26.30 51.46
C ALA A 153 30.74 -25.90 52.02
N ASP A 154 30.45 -24.61 52.17
CA ASP A 154 29.15 -24.16 52.69
C ASP A 154 28.15 -24.01 51.54
N LEU A 155 27.23 -24.97 51.44
CA LEU A 155 26.32 -25.12 50.31
C LEU A 155 24.97 -24.48 50.59
N LEU A 156 24.43 -23.79 49.58
CA LEU A 156 23.12 -23.15 49.67
C LEU A 156 22.29 -23.37 48.41
N ALA A 157 21.19 -24.09 48.54
CA ALA A 157 20.19 -24.26 47.49
C ALA A 157 19.25 -23.04 47.43
N ILE A 158 19.04 -22.51 46.23
CA ILE A 158 18.18 -21.36 45.93
C ILE A 158 17.15 -21.78 44.88
N ASN A 159 15.87 -21.62 45.20
CA ASN A 159 14.75 -22.00 44.32
C ASN A 159 13.88 -20.82 43.87
N ALA A 160 14.20 -19.60 44.32
CA ALA A 160 13.46 -18.40 43.99
C ALA A 160 14.37 -17.16 44.04
N ASN A 161 13.95 -16.12 43.32
CA ASN A 161 14.58 -14.80 43.41
C ASN A 161 14.39 -14.21 44.82
N GLY A 162 15.34 -13.38 45.25
CA GLY A 162 15.28 -12.72 46.55
C GLY A 162 16.58 -12.82 47.33
N ARG A 163 16.50 -12.54 48.63
CA ARG A 163 17.66 -12.54 49.53
C ARG A 163 18.06 -13.97 49.92
N PHE A 164 19.36 -14.20 50.06
CA PHE A 164 19.93 -15.44 50.58
C PHE A 164 20.99 -15.15 51.63
N ILE A 165 21.20 -16.09 52.54
CA ILE A 165 22.25 -16.04 53.57
C ILE A 165 22.82 -17.45 53.72
N PHE A 166 24.15 -17.54 53.72
CA PHE A 166 24.88 -18.78 53.96
C PHE A 166 24.77 -19.21 55.43
N PRO A 167 24.48 -20.50 55.71
CA PRO A 167 24.29 -20.99 57.07
C PRO A 167 25.53 -20.86 57.97
N VAL A 168 26.74 -21.09 57.44
CA VAL A 168 27.97 -21.13 58.23
C VAL A 168 28.58 -19.73 58.33
N PRO A 169 28.68 -19.14 59.54
CA PRO A 169 29.38 -17.86 59.72
C PRO A 169 30.87 -17.99 59.40
N VAL A 170 31.42 -16.96 58.77
CA VAL A 170 32.85 -16.85 58.47
C VAL A 170 33.50 -15.95 59.51
N ALA A 171 34.61 -16.42 60.10
CA ALA A 171 35.33 -15.69 61.14
C ALA A 171 35.86 -14.33 60.63
N TYR A 172 35.89 -13.32 61.50
CA TYR A 172 36.46 -12.01 61.20
C TYR A 172 37.91 -12.13 60.71
N GLY A 173 38.24 -11.38 59.65
CA GLY A 173 39.53 -11.43 58.96
C GLY A 173 39.72 -12.61 57.99
N ALA A 174 38.90 -13.66 58.06
CA ALA A 174 38.94 -14.75 57.08
C ALA A 174 38.27 -14.35 55.75
N GLY A 175 38.68 -15.00 54.66
CA GLY A 175 38.11 -14.78 53.33
C GLY A 175 36.76 -15.48 53.14
N TYR A 176 35.88 -14.89 52.33
CA TYR A 176 34.71 -15.55 51.74
C TYR A 176 34.84 -15.60 50.22
N ALA A 177 34.26 -16.63 49.61
CA ALA A 177 34.29 -16.87 48.18
C ALA A 177 33.03 -17.62 47.74
N VAL A 178 32.02 -16.85 47.32
CA VAL A 178 30.74 -17.32 46.79
C VAL A 178 30.87 -17.59 45.30
N THR A 179 30.61 -18.83 44.90
CA THR A 179 30.59 -19.26 43.50
C THR A 179 29.32 -20.05 43.20
N VAL A 180 28.97 -20.16 41.91
CA VAL A 180 27.92 -21.10 41.49
C VAL A 180 28.51 -22.50 41.47
N ARG A 181 27.90 -23.42 42.22
CA ARG A 181 28.23 -24.84 42.17
C ARG A 181 27.44 -25.55 41.08
N THR A 182 26.13 -25.32 41.05
CA THR A 182 25.21 -25.94 40.07
C THR A 182 24.36 -24.86 39.41
N GLN A 183 24.47 -24.75 38.08
CA GLN A 183 23.64 -23.83 37.30
C GLN A 183 22.19 -24.36 37.15
N PRO A 184 21.19 -23.47 37.02
CA PRO A 184 19.84 -23.90 36.66
C PRO A 184 19.81 -24.45 35.23
N ILE A 185 18.93 -25.41 34.96
CA ILE A 185 18.71 -25.90 33.59
C ILE A 185 18.19 -24.73 32.74
N GLY A 186 18.85 -24.48 31.60
CA GLY A 186 18.43 -23.45 30.65
C GLY A 186 18.80 -22.02 31.04
N GLN A 187 19.54 -21.81 32.13
CA GLN A 187 20.05 -20.50 32.53
C GLN A 187 21.55 -20.51 32.82
N THR A 188 22.14 -19.33 32.79
CA THR A 188 23.49 -19.09 33.31
C THR A 188 23.42 -18.02 34.39
N CYS A 189 23.77 -18.38 35.62
CA CYS A 189 23.90 -17.47 36.75
C CYS A 189 25.36 -17.05 36.93
N SER A 190 25.57 -15.76 37.21
CA SER A 190 26.88 -15.16 37.47
C SER A 190 26.89 -14.49 38.84
N VAL A 191 27.99 -14.60 39.57
CA VAL A 191 28.16 -13.99 40.89
C VAL A 191 29.03 -12.75 40.76
N SER A 192 28.58 -11.64 41.34
CA SER A 192 29.35 -10.41 41.51
C SER A 192 29.49 -10.08 42.99
N ARG A 193 30.61 -9.44 43.37
CA ARG A 193 30.97 -9.16 44.78
C ARG A 193 31.02 -10.43 45.66
N GLY A 194 31.26 -11.58 45.03
CA GLY A 194 31.27 -12.89 45.69
C GLY A 194 32.52 -13.18 46.52
N THR A 195 33.56 -12.35 46.45
CA THR A 195 34.81 -12.56 47.20
C THR A 195 35.15 -11.36 48.08
N GLY A 196 35.77 -11.61 49.23
CA GLY A 196 36.22 -10.55 50.14
C GLY A 196 36.75 -11.10 51.47
N ALA A 197 37.14 -10.21 52.38
CA ALA A 197 37.50 -10.55 53.75
C ALA A 197 36.39 -10.11 54.72
N MET A 198 36.15 -10.90 55.76
CA MET A 198 35.08 -10.63 56.73
C MET A 198 35.46 -9.50 57.68
N GLY A 199 34.90 -8.30 57.46
CA GLY A 199 34.95 -7.17 58.41
C GLY A 199 33.67 -6.98 59.23
N GLY A 200 32.61 -7.73 58.91
CA GLY A 200 31.25 -7.62 59.46
C GLY A 200 30.26 -8.43 58.61
N PRO A 201 28.94 -8.32 58.84
CA PRO A 201 27.94 -8.99 58.01
C PRO A 201 28.01 -8.55 56.55
N VAL A 202 28.09 -9.51 55.63
CA VAL A 202 28.09 -9.26 54.17
C VAL A 202 26.68 -9.55 53.65
N SER A 203 26.08 -8.62 52.93
CA SER A 203 24.70 -8.77 52.40
C SER A 203 24.52 -8.32 50.96
N ASP A 204 25.61 -8.00 50.26
CA ASP A 204 25.64 -7.34 48.95
C ASP A 204 26.21 -8.23 47.84
N VAL A 205 26.38 -9.53 48.08
CA VAL A 205 26.68 -10.50 47.01
C VAL A 205 25.50 -10.50 46.03
N ALA A 206 25.75 -10.27 44.76
CA ALA A 206 24.69 -10.22 43.75
C ALA A 206 24.85 -11.35 42.73
N VAL A 207 23.81 -12.16 42.59
CA VAL A 207 23.73 -13.26 41.62
C VAL A 207 22.68 -12.92 40.57
N VAL A 208 23.08 -12.91 39.30
CA VAL A 208 22.19 -12.60 38.18
C VAL A 208 22.17 -13.80 37.23
N CYS A 209 20.97 -14.31 36.98
CA CYS A 209 20.70 -15.42 36.07
C CYS A 209 20.07 -14.92 34.77
N ALA A 210 20.56 -15.41 33.64
CA ALA A 210 20.02 -15.13 32.32
C ALA A 210 19.61 -16.42 31.62
N THR A 211 18.47 -16.42 30.95
CA THR A 211 18.00 -17.54 30.12
C THR A 211 18.90 -17.71 28.91
N ASN A 212 19.36 -18.93 28.68
CA ASN A 212 20.18 -19.27 27.52
C ASN A 212 19.31 -19.32 26.26
N ALA A 213 19.91 -19.04 25.10
CA ALA A 213 19.23 -19.14 23.81
C ALA A 213 20.06 -19.96 22.82
N TYR A 214 19.38 -20.74 21.98
CA TYR A 214 20.00 -21.69 21.05
C TYR A 214 19.42 -21.52 19.64
N LYS A 215 20.14 -21.96 18.62
CA LYS A 215 19.70 -21.86 17.22
C LYS A 215 18.78 -23.01 16.83
N VAL A 216 17.80 -22.71 15.99
CA VAL A 216 17.02 -23.72 15.26
C VAL A 216 17.68 -23.96 13.91
N GLY A 217 17.83 -25.23 13.52
CA GLY A 217 18.50 -25.61 12.30
C GLY A 217 18.18 -27.05 11.91
N GLY A 218 18.76 -27.45 10.79
CA GLY A 218 18.34 -28.65 10.10
C GLY A 218 19.21 -28.99 8.91
N THR A 219 18.72 -29.91 8.08
CA THR A 219 19.34 -30.28 6.81
C THR A 219 18.33 -30.20 5.68
N VAL A 220 18.77 -29.68 4.54
CA VAL A 220 18.02 -29.73 3.27
C VAL A 220 18.69 -30.70 2.30
N SER A 221 17.87 -31.46 1.58
CA SER A 221 18.32 -32.43 0.56
C SER A 221 17.53 -32.30 -0.73
N SER A 222 18.18 -32.60 -1.86
CA SER A 222 17.62 -32.59 -3.21
C SER A 222 17.06 -31.24 -3.67
N LEU A 223 17.44 -30.12 -3.03
CA LEU A 223 17.09 -28.77 -3.43
C LEU A 223 17.77 -28.38 -4.74
N VAL A 224 16.98 -27.81 -5.65
CA VAL A 224 17.38 -27.14 -6.89
C VAL A 224 16.74 -25.75 -6.88
N GLY A 225 17.56 -24.69 -6.85
CA GLY A 225 17.09 -23.31 -6.75
C GLY A 225 17.10 -22.77 -5.32
N THR A 226 16.20 -21.83 -5.02
CA THR A 226 16.11 -21.14 -3.72
C THR A 226 14.86 -21.56 -2.97
N LEU A 227 15.02 -21.96 -1.70
CA LEU A 227 13.95 -22.25 -0.75
C LEU A 227 13.96 -21.16 0.34
N GLU A 228 12.81 -20.54 0.62
CA GLU A 228 12.68 -19.59 1.72
C GLU A 228 11.91 -20.19 2.88
N LEU A 229 12.44 -20.08 4.09
CA LEU A 229 11.84 -20.58 5.33
C LEU A 229 11.56 -19.43 6.30
N LEU A 230 10.57 -19.63 7.16
CA LEU A 230 10.32 -18.79 8.34
C LEU A 230 10.42 -19.64 9.59
N ASN A 231 11.12 -19.15 10.61
CA ASN A 231 10.97 -19.64 11.98
C ASN A 231 10.11 -18.65 12.79
N ASN A 232 9.09 -19.17 13.47
CA ASN A 232 8.12 -18.40 14.26
C ASN A 232 7.46 -17.24 13.48
N GLY A 233 7.30 -17.41 12.15
CA GLY A 233 6.63 -16.44 11.28
C GLY A 233 7.40 -15.15 10.99
N VAL A 234 8.59 -14.93 11.57
CA VAL A 234 9.32 -13.66 11.46
C VAL A 234 10.80 -13.81 11.07
N ASP A 235 11.45 -14.92 11.42
CA ASP A 235 12.89 -15.12 11.14
C ASP A 235 13.06 -15.80 9.77
N LEU A 236 13.27 -14.98 8.73
CA LEU A 236 13.39 -15.40 7.34
C LEU A 236 14.80 -15.94 7.04
N TRP A 237 14.87 -17.09 6.38
CA TRP A 237 16.13 -17.64 5.88
C TRP A 237 15.97 -18.19 4.46
N ALA A 238 16.85 -17.75 3.56
CA ALA A 238 16.93 -18.25 2.19
C ALA A 238 18.03 -19.31 2.08
N ILE A 239 17.67 -20.49 1.58
CA ILE A 239 18.56 -21.62 1.37
C ILE A 239 18.74 -21.81 -0.13
N THR A 240 19.98 -21.83 -0.60
CA THR A 240 20.33 -21.94 -2.03
C THR A 240 21.12 -23.19 -2.37
N ALA A 241 21.45 -24.01 -1.37
CA ALA A 241 22.24 -25.23 -1.54
C ALA A 241 21.81 -26.31 -0.53
N ASN A 242 22.03 -27.57 -0.91
CA ASN A 242 21.86 -28.72 -0.04
C ASN A 242 22.86 -28.69 1.12
N GLY A 243 22.50 -29.32 2.25
CA GLY A 243 23.33 -29.40 3.45
C GLY A 243 22.67 -28.83 4.70
N SER A 244 23.47 -28.56 5.72
CA SER A 244 22.98 -28.03 7.00
C SER A 244 22.63 -26.54 6.91
N PHE A 245 21.55 -26.13 7.57
CA PHE A 245 21.18 -24.73 7.77
C PHE A 245 20.92 -24.45 9.25
N ALA A 246 21.04 -23.18 9.64
CA ALA A 246 20.62 -22.71 10.96
C ALA A 246 20.08 -21.29 10.83
N PHE A 247 18.93 -21.05 11.46
CA PHE A 247 18.33 -19.73 11.51
C PHE A 247 19.27 -18.71 12.20
N PRO A 248 19.29 -17.44 11.75
CA PRO A 248 20.12 -16.40 12.34
C PRO A 248 19.79 -16.13 13.81
N THR A 249 18.50 -16.10 14.14
CA THR A 249 18.02 -15.70 15.46
C THR A 249 17.96 -16.90 16.40
N SER A 250 18.56 -16.78 17.58
CA SER A 250 18.46 -17.79 18.63
C SER A 250 17.10 -17.71 19.32
N VAL A 251 16.52 -18.86 19.67
CA VAL A 251 15.29 -18.98 20.46
C VAL A 251 15.65 -19.26 21.91
N ALA A 252 15.02 -18.56 22.86
CA ALA A 252 15.26 -18.76 24.29
C ALA A 252 14.85 -20.16 24.75
N PHE A 253 15.59 -20.73 25.71
CA PHE A 253 15.25 -22.01 26.34
C PHE A 253 13.81 -22.01 26.86
N GLY A 254 13.06 -23.08 26.60
CA GLY A 254 11.67 -23.23 27.00
C GLY A 254 10.65 -22.51 26.09
N SER A 255 11.09 -21.69 25.14
CA SER A 255 10.19 -21.06 24.14
C SER A 255 9.90 -22.01 22.97
N PRO A 256 8.72 -21.91 22.33
CA PRO A 256 8.40 -22.69 21.15
C PRO A 256 9.16 -22.21 19.91
N TYR A 257 9.39 -23.13 18.97
CA TYR A 257 9.79 -22.83 17.60
C TYR A 257 8.85 -23.50 16.60
N THR A 258 8.65 -22.89 15.43
CA THR A 258 7.85 -23.43 14.32
C THR A 258 8.45 -22.96 13.00
N VAL A 259 8.99 -23.91 12.25
CA VAL A 259 9.61 -23.73 10.93
C VAL A 259 8.59 -24.03 9.86
N THR A 260 8.32 -23.05 9.01
CA THR A 260 7.43 -23.17 7.85
C THR A 260 8.15 -22.79 6.57
N ILE A 261 7.69 -23.33 5.45
CA ILE A 261 8.13 -22.89 4.13
C ILE A 261 7.36 -21.61 3.80
N LYS A 262 8.09 -20.55 3.44
CA LYS A 262 7.51 -19.31 2.93
C LYS A 262 7.35 -19.36 1.42
N THR A 263 8.40 -19.81 0.73
CA THR A 263 8.45 -19.87 -0.74
C THR A 263 9.12 -21.16 -1.17
N GLN A 264 8.41 -21.97 -1.96
CA GLN A 264 8.96 -23.18 -2.56
C GLN A 264 9.96 -22.85 -3.68
N PRO A 265 11.00 -23.66 -3.89
CA PRO A 265 11.83 -23.59 -5.09
C PRO A 265 11.03 -23.86 -6.37
N LEU A 266 11.48 -23.25 -7.48
CA LEU A 266 10.87 -23.48 -8.79
C LEU A 266 11.00 -24.95 -9.21
N ASN A 267 9.90 -25.56 -9.66
CA ASN A 267 9.82 -26.97 -10.12
C ASN A 267 10.10 -28.02 -9.04
N GLN A 268 10.05 -27.66 -7.76
CA GLN A 268 10.24 -28.58 -6.65
C GLN A 268 9.24 -28.29 -5.52
N THR A 269 8.82 -29.34 -4.83
CA THR A 269 8.10 -29.22 -3.56
C THR A 269 9.01 -29.71 -2.45
N CYS A 270 9.29 -28.85 -1.48
CA CYS A 270 9.96 -29.22 -0.24
C CYS A 270 8.92 -29.49 0.84
N THR A 271 9.19 -30.47 1.70
CA THR A 271 8.38 -30.78 2.88
C THR A 271 9.22 -30.60 4.14
N VAL A 272 8.57 -30.12 5.21
CA VAL A 272 9.21 -29.93 6.52
C VAL A 272 8.84 -31.10 7.44
N ALA A 273 9.84 -31.77 8.01
CA ALA A 273 9.66 -32.69 9.13
C ALA A 273 10.43 -32.19 10.36
N ASN A 274 9.89 -32.49 11.55
CA ASN A 274 10.37 -31.96 12.84
C ASN A 274 10.42 -30.42 12.91
N GLY A 275 9.55 -29.74 12.15
CA GLY A 275 9.53 -28.29 12.04
C GLY A 275 9.05 -27.56 13.30
N SER A 276 8.46 -28.24 14.29
CA SER A 276 7.98 -27.59 15.52
C SER A 276 8.49 -28.29 16.78
N GLY A 277 8.59 -27.53 17.88
CA GLY A 277 9.04 -28.04 19.17
C GLY A 277 9.23 -26.94 20.21
N THR A 278 9.77 -27.30 21.37
CA THR A 278 10.21 -26.36 22.42
C THR A 278 11.73 -26.36 22.49
N MET A 279 12.35 -25.19 22.61
CA MET A 279 13.80 -25.07 22.61
C MET A 279 14.41 -25.70 23.87
N GLY A 280 15.25 -26.71 23.67
CA GLY A 280 15.98 -27.43 24.73
C GLY A 280 17.32 -26.77 25.09
N GLY A 281 18.17 -27.50 25.83
CA GLY A 281 19.49 -27.03 26.29
C GLY A 281 20.61 -27.07 25.25
N ALA A 282 20.28 -27.18 23.96
CA ALA A 282 21.22 -27.25 22.85
C ALA A 282 20.56 -26.78 21.55
N ASN A 283 21.36 -26.52 20.51
CA ASN A 283 20.85 -26.20 19.18
C ASN A 283 19.98 -27.34 18.64
N VAL A 284 18.83 -26.99 18.06
CA VAL A 284 18.01 -27.93 17.29
C VAL A 284 18.66 -28.09 15.92
N THR A 285 18.95 -29.32 15.52
CA THR A 285 19.65 -29.62 14.25
C THR A 285 18.93 -30.68 13.41
N ASN A 286 17.76 -31.14 13.85
CA ASN A 286 17.03 -32.26 13.27
C ASN A 286 15.79 -31.86 12.46
N VAL A 287 15.61 -30.56 12.16
CA VAL A 287 14.62 -30.13 11.16
C VAL A 287 15.05 -30.68 9.81
N THR A 288 14.21 -31.45 9.14
CA THR A 288 14.55 -32.04 7.84
C THR A 288 13.69 -31.45 6.74
N LEU A 289 14.36 -31.02 5.66
CA LEU A 289 13.74 -30.48 4.46
C LEU A 289 14.04 -31.40 3.29
N ALA A 290 13.02 -32.14 2.86
CA ALA A 290 13.12 -33.03 1.72
C ALA A 290 12.46 -32.37 0.50
N CYS A 291 13.27 -31.98 -0.48
CA CYS A 291 12.81 -31.41 -1.74
C CYS A 291 12.73 -32.49 -2.81
N ALA A 292 11.63 -32.53 -3.55
CA ALA A 292 11.45 -33.41 -4.69
C ALA A 292 11.04 -32.59 -5.90
N THR A 293 11.59 -32.92 -7.07
CA THR A 293 11.11 -32.35 -8.33
C THR A 293 9.68 -32.81 -8.57
N SER A 294 8.77 -31.86 -8.54
CA SER A 294 7.34 -32.10 -8.69
C SER A 294 6.99 -32.19 -10.16
N ILE A 295 7.54 -33.19 -10.86
CA ILE A 295 7.12 -33.54 -12.22
C ILE A 295 5.83 -34.36 -12.11
N PHE A 296 4.69 -33.77 -12.45
CA PHE A 296 3.44 -34.52 -12.42
C PHE A 296 3.35 -35.50 -13.59
N SER A 297 2.72 -36.65 -13.33
CA SER A 297 2.48 -37.73 -14.27
C SER A 297 1.02 -38.17 -14.21
N ALA A 298 0.53 -38.73 -15.32
CA ALA A 298 -0.87 -39.10 -15.50
C ALA A 298 -1.39 -40.03 -14.37
N GLY A 299 -2.64 -39.82 -13.97
CA GLY A 299 -3.37 -40.68 -13.03
C GLY A 299 -3.11 -40.42 -11.54
N ASN A 300 -2.37 -39.37 -11.17
CA ASN A 300 -1.98 -39.11 -9.79
C ASN A 300 -2.79 -37.97 -9.14
N THR A 301 -2.77 -37.91 -7.80
CA THR A 301 -3.33 -36.78 -7.04
C THR A 301 -2.20 -35.96 -6.42
N TYR A 302 -2.22 -34.65 -6.67
CA TYR A 302 -1.29 -33.66 -6.16
C TYR A 302 -2.03 -32.70 -5.24
N ASN A 303 -1.55 -32.52 -4.02
CA ASN A 303 -2.16 -31.62 -3.03
C ASN A 303 -1.18 -30.51 -2.68
N GLY A 304 -1.66 -29.28 -2.76
CA GLY A 304 -0.97 -28.09 -2.30
C GLY A 304 -0.88 -28.04 -0.78
N THR A 305 0.15 -27.38 -0.30
CA THR A 305 0.50 -27.16 1.09
C THR A 305 -0.07 -25.81 1.51
N SER A 306 -0.94 -25.82 2.52
CA SER A 306 -1.53 -24.58 3.01
C SER A 306 -0.48 -23.56 3.46
N GLY A 307 -0.58 -22.34 2.94
CA GLY A 307 0.31 -21.22 3.24
C GLY A 307 1.58 -21.17 2.40
N ALA A 308 1.75 -22.05 1.40
CA ALA A 308 2.89 -22.06 0.51
C ALA A 308 2.39 -21.95 -0.94
N GLY A 309 2.93 -21.02 -1.74
CA GLY A 309 2.62 -20.96 -3.17
C GLY A 309 3.31 -22.09 -3.91
N ASP A 310 2.63 -23.22 -4.07
CA ASP A 310 3.20 -24.40 -4.72
C ASP A 310 3.24 -24.24 -6.24
N VAL A 311 4.22 -24.88 -6.87
CA VAL A 311 4.35 -24.91 -8.34
C VAL A 311 4.32 -26.36 -8.81
N PHE A 312 3.21 -26.76 -9.43
CA PHE A 312 3.07 -28.06 -10.08
C PHE A 312 3.65 -28.00 -11.49
N THR A 313 4.72 -28.74 -11.77
CA THR A 313 5.40 -28.68 -13.07
C THR A 313 5.28 -30.01 -13.80
N GLY A 314 5.03 -30.02 -15.10
CA GLY A 314 4.95 -31.29 -15.85
C GLY A 314 4.49 -31.15 -17.29
N PRO A 315 4.61 -32.21 -18.11
CA PRO A 315 4.10 -32.19 -19.47
C PRO A 315 2.58 -32.15 -19.47
N ILE A 316 1.94 -31.56 -20.49
CA ILE A 316 0.47 -31.53 -20.62
C ILE A 316 -0.13 -32.95 -20.53
N ALA A 317 0.54 -33.96 -21.10
CA ALA A 317 0.12 -35.36 -21.01
C ALA A 317 0.03 -35.90 -19.57
N GLY A 318 0.73 -35.28 -18.62
CA GLY A 318 0.66 -35.60 -17.20
C GLY A 318 -0.65 -35.19 -16.52
N LEU A 319 -1.48 -34.37 -17.17
CA LEU A 319 -2.82 -34.03 -16.68
C LEU A 319 -3.81 -35.18 -16.82
N ASN A 320 -3.55 -36.14 -17.71
CA ASN A 320 -4.48 -37.22 -18.01
C ASN A 320 -4.85 -38.04 -16.77
N GLY A 321 -6.10 -37.94 -16.32
CA GLY A 321 -6.61 -38.64 -15.14
C GLY A 321 -6.03 -38.14 -13.81
N SER A 322 -5.30 -37.02 -13.82
CA SER A 322 -4.67 -36.46 -12.63
C SER A 322 -5.58 -35.45 -11.93
N THR A 323 -5.44 -35.34 -10.60
CA THR A 323 -6.14 -34.35 -9.78
C THR A 323 -5.13 -33.42 -9.12
N PHE A 324 -5.36 -32.11 -9.20
CA PHE A 324 -4.54 -31.06 -8.60
C PHE A 324 -5.39 -30.24 -7.66
N ASN A 325 -5.09 -30.33 -6.37
CA ASN A 325 -5.79 -29.64 -5.30
C ASN A 325 -4.90 -28.54 -4.74
N GLY A 326 -4.98 -27.34 -5.30
CA GLY A 326 -4.36 -26.16 -4.70
C GLY A 326 -5.13 -25.68 -3.46
N ASN A 327 -4.68 -24.56 -2.91
CA ASN A 327 -5.27 -23.89 -1.77
C ASN A 327 -5.75 -22.48 -2.14
N ALA A 328 -6.93 -22.10 -1.62
CA ALA A 328 -7.53 -20.81 -1.92
C ALA A 328 -6.81 -19.63 -1.23
N ALA A 329 -6.10 -19.90 -0.13
CA ALA A 329 -5.48 -18.89 0.74
C ALA A 329 -4.16 -18.33 0.19
N ASP A 330 -3.49 -19.04 -0.70
CA ASP A 330 -2.18 -18.72 -1.29
C ASP A 330 -2.23 -18.79 -2.82
N THR A 331 -1.08 -18.62 -3.48
CA THR A 331 -1.01 -18.58 -4.95
C THR A 331 -0.30 -19.82 -5.47
N ASP A 332 -1.09 -20.84 -5.78
CA ASP A 332 -0.59 -22.01 -6.48
C ASP A 332 -0.52 -21.80 -7.99
N ALA A 333 0.52 -22.38 -8.58
CA ALA A 333 0.81 -22.30 -9.99
C ALA A 333 0.92 -23.70 -10.61
N MET A 334 0.55 -23.79 -11.89
CA MET A 334 0.81 -24.93 -12.74
C MET A 334 1.69 -24.49 -13.91
N THR A 335 2.76 -25.24 -14.17
CA THR A 335 3.74 -24.94 -15.23
C THR A 335 3.86 -26.11 -16.19
N PHE A 336 3.54 -25.89 -17.47
CA PHE A 336 3.72 -26.90 -18.50
C PHE A 336 5.16 -26.94 -19.00
N THR A 337 5.72 -28.14 -19.15
CA THR A 337 7.07 -28.35 -19.71
C THR A 337 7.07 -28.72 -21.19
N THR A 338 5.90 -29.06 -21.75
CA THR A 338 5.72 -29.41 -23.16
C THR A 338 4.54 -28.65 -23.73
N ALA A 339 4.71 -28.03 -24.90
CA ALA A 339 3.60 -27.37 -25.58
C ALA A 339 2.59 -28.37 -26.14
N GLY A 340 1.35 -27.93 -26.33
CA GLY A 340 0.28 -28.75 -26.86
C GLY A 340 -1.12 -28.17 -26.63
N SER A 341 -2.12 -28.98 -26.96
CA SER A 341 -3.53 -28.62 -26.80
C SER A 341 -4.14 -29.34 -25.60
N VAL A 342 -4.88 -28.61 -24.77
CA VAL A 342 -5.60 -29.17 -23.62
C VAL A 342 -6.91 -28.44 -23.37
N ASN A 343 -7.93 -29.23 -23.02
CA ASN A 343 -9.17 -28.73 -22.44
C ASN A 343 -9.14 -28.96 -20.93
N LEU A 344 -8.72 -27.93 -20.19
CA LEU A 344 -8.46 -28.00 -18.77
C LEU A 344 -9.71 -28.33 -17.97
N ASN A 345 -9.50 -29.09 -16.90
CA ASN A 345 -10.53 -29.45 -15.94
C ASN A 345 -11.67 -30.30 -16.52
N ASN A 346 -11.39 -31.08 -17.57
CA ASN A 346 -12.36 -31.97 -18.22
C ASN A 346 -12.49 -33.35 -17.54
N GLY A 347 -11.80 -33.58 -16.41
CA GLY A 347 -11.81 -34.84 -15.64
C GLY A 347 -11.07 -36.01 -16.30
N THR A 348 -10.53 -35.83 -17.51
CA THR A 348 -9.78 -36.84 -18.27
C THR A 348 -8.44 -36.26 -18.72
N THR A 349 -8.24 -35.97 -20.00
CA THR A 349 -6.98 -35.51 -20.58
C THR A 349 -6.49 -34.16 -20.04
N GLY A 350 -7.38 -33.31 -19.55
CA GLY A 350 -7.08 -32.02 -18.93
C GLY A 350 -7.15 -32.01 -17.40
N GLY A 351 -7.24 -33.21 -16.78
CA GLY A 351 -7.24 -33.40 -15.34
C GLY A 351 -8.45 -32.80 -14.61
N THR A 352 -8.35 -32.81 -13.29
CA THR A 352 -9.24 -32.09 -12.36
C THR A 352 -8.40 -31.08 -11.58
N LEU A 353 -8.61 -29.79 -11.78
CA LEU A 353 -7.87 -28.70 -11.15
C LEU A 353 -8.80 -27.96 -10.19
N SER A 354 -8.29 -27.63 -9.02
CA SER A 354 -8.97 -26.74 -8.07
C SER A 354 -7.96 -25.80 -7.42
N ASN A 355 -8.35 -24.53 -7.28
CA ASN A 355 -7.55 -23.46 -6.67
C ASN A 355 -6.14 -23.26 -7.26
N ILE A 356 -5.93 -23.60 -8.53
CA ILE A 356 -4.69 -23.28 -9.23
C ILE A 356 -4.83 -21.87 -9.84
N LYS A 357 -4.19 -20.85 -9.28
CA LYS A 357 -4.40 -19.45 -9.68
C LYS A 357 -3.60 -19.06 -10.93
N VAL A 358 -2.40 -19.59 -11.08
CA VAL A 358 -1.48 -19.24 -12.18
C VAL A 358 -1.25 -20.43 -13.09
N LEU A 359 -1.35 -20.20 -14.40
CA LEU A 359 -1.02 -21.17 -15.44
C LEU A 359 0.12 -20.64 -16.31
N ASN A 360 1.27 -21.30 -16.27
CA ASN A 360 2.43 -21.00 -17.10
C ASN A 360 2.49 -21.98 -18.27
N LEU A 361 2.43 -21.47 -19.50
CA LEU A 361 2.48 -22.27 -20.71
C LEU A 361 3.93 -22.60 -21.09
N ALA A 362 4.12 -23.73 -21.74
CA ALA A 362 5.43 -24.15 -22.23
C ALA A 362 5.83 -23.34 -23.46
N ASN A 363 7.12 -23.33 -23.79
CA ASN A 363 7.55 -22.85 -25.11
C ASN A 363 7.08 -23.82 -26.21
N GLY A 364 6.58 -23.27 -27.31
CA GLY A 364 5.97 -23.96 -28.44
C GLY A 364 4.54 -23.47 -28.69
N SER A 365 3.79 -24.15 -29.57
CA SER A 365 2.40 -23.79 -29.81
C SER A 365 1.47 -24.41 -28.76
N ASN A 366 0.74 -23.57 -28.01
CA ASN A 366 -0.22 -24.03 -27.02
C ASN A 366 -1.66 -23.70 -27.43
N THR A 367 -2.60 -24.56 -27.06
CA THR A 367 -4.03 -24.29 -27.19
C THR A 367 -4.73 -24.69 -25.90
N ILE A 368 -5.16 -23.68 -25.14
CA ILE A 368 -5.76 -23.85 -23.82
C ILE A 368 -7.24 -23.49 -23.92
N THR A 369 -8.07 -24.48 -23.64
CA THR A 369 -9.52 -24.31 -23.45
C THR A 369 -9.88 -24.75 -22.03
N PHE A 370 -11.04 -24.35 -21.54
CA PHE A 370 -11.55 -24.77 -20.24
C PHE A 370 -12.85 -25.55 -20.44
N ALA A 371 -13.04 -26.62 -19.68
CA ALA A 371 -14.26 -27.42 -19.74
C ALA A 371 -15.34 -26.90 -18.78
N ASN A 372 -14.94 -26.25 -17.68
CA ASN A 372 -15.81 -25.66 -16.68
C ASN A 372 -15.06 -24.61 -15.83
N ALA A 373 -15.81 -23.91 -14.97
CA ALA A 373 -15.32 -22.76 -14.21
C ALA A 373 -14.49 -23.10 -12.95
N THR A 374 -14.28 -24.38 -12.61
CA THR A 374 -13.78 -24.77 -11.28
C THR A 374 -12.26 -24.88 -11.16
N SER A 375 -11.50 -24.54 -12.20
CA SER A 375 -10.03 -24.64 -12.18
C SER A 375 -9.37 -23.70 -11.17
N GLY A 376 -10.00 -22.56 -10.88
CA GLY A 376 -9.43 -21.49 -10.05
C GLY A 376 -8.42 -20.60 -10.77
N VAL A 377 -8.17 -20.83 -12.07
CA VAL A 377 -7.16 -20.09 -12.84
C VAL A 377 -7.66 -18.68 -13.10
N THR A 378 -6.89 -17.70 -12.62
CA THR A 378 -7.12 -16.27 -12.82
C THR A 378 -6.02 -15.62 -13.65
N THR A 379 -4.87 -16.29 -13.78
CA THR A 379 -3.69 -15.79 -14.48
C THR A 379 -3.17 -16.82 -15.49
N VAL A 380 -2.99 -16.41 -16.74
CA VAL A 380 -2.25 -17.19 -17.75
C VAL A 380 -1.00 -16.41 -18.17
N VAL A 381 0.13 -17.10 -18.18
CA VAL A 381 1.42 -16.60 -18.66
C VAL A 381 1.89 -17.51 -19.78
N GLY A 382 1.92 -16.96 -20.99
CA GLY A 382 2.36 -17.60 -22.22
C GLY A 382 3.88 -17.75 -22.30
N GLY A 383 4.31 -18.63 -23.19
CA GLY A 383 5.71 -18.91 -23.46
C GLY A 383 6.21 -18.19 -24.72
N THR A 384 7.23 -18.76 -25.36
CA THR A 384 7.51 -18.47 -26.77
C THR A 384 6.70 -19.41 -27.66
N GLY A 385 6.31 -18.96 -28.85
CA GLY A 385 5.47 -19.73 -29.78
C GLY A 385 4.02 -19.23 -29.82
N ASN A 386 3.19 -19.89 -30.62
CA ASN A 386 1.81 -19.44 -30.84
C ASN A 386 0.89 -19.98 -29.74
N ASP A 387 0.38 -19.09 -28.89
CA ASP A 387 -0.50 -19.42 -27.78
C ASP A 387 -1.94 -19.02 -28.07
N VAL A 388 -2.85 -19.99 -27.95
CA VAL A 388 -4.30 -19.79 -28.08
C VAL A 388 -4.94 -20.04 -26.72
N VAL A 389 -5.64 -19.05 -26.18
CA VAL A 389 -6.39 -19.17 -24.92
C VAL A 389 -7.86 -18.83 -25.15
N ASP A 390 -8.75 -19.73 -24.76
CA ASP A 390 -10.20 -19.60 -24.90
C ASP A 390 -10.88 -19.46 -23.54
N LEU A 391 -11.50 -18.30 -23.26
CA LEU A 391 -12.09 -18.00 -21.96
C LEU A 391 -13.58 -18.39 -21.82
N ALA A 392 -14.19 -19.08 -22.78
CA ALA A 392 -15.64 -19.36 -22.79
C ALA A 392 -16.16 -19.97 -21.49
N ASN A 393 -15.57 -21.07 -21.05
CA ASN A 393 -16.10 -21.83 -19.91
C ASN A 393 -15.40 -21.50 -18.58
N THR A 394 -14.75 -20.35 -18.47
CA THR A 394 -14.00 -19.95 -17.27
C THR A 394 -14.86 -19.44 -16.11
N GLY A 395 -16.19 -19.36 -16.28
CA GLY A 395 -17.07 -18.71 -15.31
C GLY A 395 -16.62 -17.27 -15.04
N ASN A 396 -16.39 -16.92 -13.77
CA ASN A 396 -16.01 -15.56 -13.37
C ASN A 396 -14.50 -15.36 -13.15
N THR A 397 -13.67 -16.40 -13.29
CA THR A 397 -12.27 -16.36 -12.83
C THR A 397 -11.41 -15.35 -13.58
N PHE A 398 -11.73 -15.08 -14.85
CA PHE A 398 -11.02 -14.11 -15.68
C PHE A 398 -11.71 -12.77 -15.83
N LEU A 399 -12.81 -12.44 -15.12
CA LEU A 399 -13.44 -11.11 -15.25
C LEU A 399 -12.47 -9.99 -14.85
N ALA A 400 -11.72 -10.18 -13.77
CA ALA A 400 -10.65 -9.28 -13.31
C ALA A 400 -9.28 -9.98 -13.31
N GLY A 401 -9.10 -10.96 -14.20
CA GLY A 401 -7.89 -11.79 -14.29
C GLY A 401 -6.79 -11.18 -15.16
N THR A 402 -5.74 -11.97 -15.37
CA THR A 402 -4.60 -11.59 -16.22
C THR A 402 -4.34 -12.65 -17.28
N VAL A 403 -4.19 -12.24 -18.53
CA VAL A 403 -3.69 -13.08 -19.61
C VAL A 403 -2.55 -12.33 -20.28
N ASN A 404 -1.36 -12.92 -20.29
CA ASN A 404 -0.23 -12.45 -21.10
C ASN A 404 0.23 -13.63 -21.95
N LEU A 405 0.10 -13.56 -23.28
CA LEU A 405 0.37 -14.68 -24.19
C LEU A 405 1.83 -14.79 -24.68
N GLY A 406 2.74 -13.94 -24.19
CA GLY A 406 4.18 -14.12 -24.45
C GLY A 406 4.63 -13.65 -25.85
N THR A 407 5.35 -14.48 -26.62
CA THR A 407 5.85 -14.06 -27.94
C THR A 407 5.45 -15.04 -29.03
N GLY A 408 4.93 -14.58 -30.15
CA GLY A 408 4.43 -15.45 -31.22
C GLY A 408 3.11 -14.93 -31.78
N SER A 409 2.50 -15.64 -32.72
CA SER A 409 1.18 -15.25 -33.24
C SER A 409 0.09 -15.85 -32.34
N ASN A 410 -0.40 -15.04 -31.43
CA ASN A 410 -1.23 -15.44 -30.31
C ASN A 410 -2.71 -15.16 -30.57
N SER A 411 -3.58 -15.87 -29.84
CA SER A 411 -5.03 -15.67 -29.94
C SER A 411 -5.70 -15.74 -28.59
N LEU A 412 -6.56 -14.75 -28.31
CA LEU A 412 -7.39 -14.74 -27.11
C LEU A 412 -8.86 -14.71 -27.51
N LYS A 413 -9.66 -15.62 -26.94
CA LYS A 413 -11.12 -15.62 -27.12
C LYS A 413 -11.83 -15.18 -25.85
N MET A 414 -12.69 -14.17 -25.98
CA MET A 414 -13.42 -13.55 -24.89
C MET A 414 -14.92 -13.58 -25.18
N GLU A 415 -15.70 -13.99 -24.18
CA GLU A 415 -17.10 -14.38 -24.36
C GLU A 415 -18.05 -13.36 -23.74
N ASN A 416 -19.36 -13.65 -23.73
CA ASN A 416 -20.42 -12.74 -23.28
C ASN A 416 -20.31 -12.35 -21.78
N LYS A 417 -19.33 -11.51 -21.45
CA LYS A 417 -18.93 -11.11 -20.10
C LYS A 417 -18.34 -9.71 -20.12
N THR A 418 -18.29 -9.09 -18.94
CA THR A 418 -17.64 -7.80 -18.73
C THR A 418 -16.27 -8.01 -18.10
N TYR A 419 -15.23 -7.68 -18.85
CA TYR A 419 -13.84 -7.85 -18.45
C TYR A 419 -13.25 -6.52 -17.97
N THR A 420 -12.52 -6.57 -16.87
CA THR A 420 -11.83 -5.44 -16.22
C THR A 420 -10.37 -5.74 -15.91
N GLY A 421 -9.89 -6.93 -16.29
CA GLY A 421 -8.53 -7.39 -16.07
C GLY A 421 -7.52 -6.86 -17.08
N SER A 422 -6.38 -7.54 -17.17
CA SER A 422 -5.28 -7.23 -18.10
C SER A 422 -5.11 -8.36 -19.11
N TYR A 423 -5.27 -8.08 -20.40
CA TYR A 423 -5.22 -9.07 -21.49
C TYR A 423 -4.27 -8.58 -22.58
N THR A 424 -3.10 -9.18 -22.65
CA THR A 424 -2.05 -8.80 -23.60
C THR A 424 -1.66 -10.00 -24.45
N SER A 425 -1.55 -9.81 -25.77
CA SER A 425 -0.96 -10.84 -26.63
C SER A 425 0.55 -11.01 -26.39
N GLY A 426 1.19 -9.98 -25.82
CA GLY A 426 2.62 -9.95 -25.55
C GLY A 426 3.39 -9.21 -26.64
N SER A 427 4.52 -9.75 -27.13
CA SER A 427 5.37 -9.04 -28.11
C SER A 427 5.67 -9.85 -29.36
N GLY A 428 5.35 -9.25 -30.51
CA GLY A 428 5.70 -9.74 -31.85
C GLY A 428 4.86 -10.93 -32.30
N GLY A 429 4.48 -10.96 -33.58
CA GLY A 429 3.57 -11.95 -34.14
C GLY A 429 2.46 -11.28 -34.93
N ASN A 430 1.47 -12.07 -35.34
CA ASN A 430 0.21 -11.56 -35.89
C ASN A 430 -0.91 -11.97 -34.92
N ASP A 431 -1.22 -11.09 -33.96
CA ASP A 431 -2.04 -11.45 -32.81
C ASP A 431 -3.52 -11.19 -33.06
N THR A 432 -4.40 -12.07 -32.57
CA THR A 432 -5.84 -12.00 -32.84
C THR A 432 -6.69 -12.02 -31.57
N LEU A 433 -7.53 -11.00 -31.41
CA LEU A 433 -8.56 -10.98 -30.37
C LEU A 433 -9.90 -11.43 -30.95
N TYR A 434 -10.55 -12.42 -30.34
CA TYR A 434 -11.88 -12.88 -30.71
C TYR A 434 -12.89 -12.41 -29.66
N LEU A 435 -13.90 -11.64 -30.10
CA LEU A 435 -14.98 -11.14 -29.27
C LEU A 435 -16.32 -11.75 -29.72
N PHE A 436 -17.05 -12.33 -28.78
CA PHE A 436 -18.37 -12.91 -29.03
C PHE A 436 -19.50 -11.95 -28.62
N ASN A 437 -20.74 -12.31 -28.97
CA ASN A 437 -21.89 -11.46 -28.67
C ASN A 437 -22.03 -11.15 -27.18
N GLY A 438 -22.15 -9.86 -26.85
CA GLY A 438 -22.26 -9.32 -25.50
C GLY A 438 -20.92 -9.13 -24.75
N THR A 439 -19.79 -9.42 -25.40
CA THR A 439 -18.47 -9.18 -24.80
C THR A 439 -18.25 -7.69 -24.55
N ASN A 440 -17.88 -7.34 -23.32
CA ASN A 440 -17.54 -5.97 -22.93
C ASN A 440 -16.11 -5.90 -22.39
N ILE A 441 -15.23 -5.23 -23.12
CA ILE A 441 -13.82 -5.03 -22.76
C ILE A 441 -13.53 -3.59 -22.32
N ALA A 442 -14.52 -2.70 -22.27
CA ALA A 442 -14.28 -1.27 -22.05
C ALA A 442 -13.57 -0.95 -20.72
N GLY A 443 -13.73 -1.81 -19.70
CA GLY A 443 -13.04 -1.67 -18.42
C GLY A 443 -11.69 -2.39 -18.34
N ALA A 444 -11.29 -3.13 -19.37
CA ALA A 444 -10.08 -3.94 -19.39
C ALA A 444 -8.89 -3.19 -20.00
N SER A 445 -7.69 -3.53 -19.53
CA SER A 445 -6.46 -3.23 -20.26
C SER A 445 -6.28 -4.29 -21.35
N VAL A 446 -6.41 -3.90 -22.62
CA VAL A 446 -6.24 -4.78 -23.78
C VAL A 446 -5.15 -4.18 -24.66
N SER A 447 -4.12 -4.96 -25.01
CA SER A 447 -3.01 -4.48 -25.82
C SER A 447 -2.30 -5.58 -26.61
N GLY A 448 -1.65 -5.19 -27.71
CA GLY A 448 -0.80 -6.07 -28.52
C GLY A 448 -1.54 -6.87 -29.60
N PHE A 449 -2.87 -6.75 -29.70
CA PHE A 449 -3.64 -7.43 -30.74
C PHE A 449 -3.75 -6.55 -31.99
N GLU A 450 -3.15 -6.96 -33.10
CA GLU A 450 -3.33 -6.26 -34.38
C GLU A 450 -4.65 -6.61 -35.04
N ASN A 451 -5.07 -7.88 -34.95
CA ASN A 451 -6.27 -8.40 -35.61
C ASN A 451 -7.45 -8.51 -34.64
N LEU A 452 -8.64 -8.29 -35.17
CA LEU A 452 -9.90 -8.44 -34.45
C LEU A 452 -10.82 -9.38 -35.20
N VAL A 453 -11.41 -10.33 -34.49
CA VAL A 453 -12.52 -11.14 -34.96
C VAL A 453 -13.72 -10.85 -34.08
N VAL A 454 -14.78 -10.33 -34.68
CA VAL A 454 -16.07 -10.15 -34.03
C VAL A 454 -17.01 -11.23 -34.57
N ALA A 455 -17.59 -12.04 -33.67
CA ALA A 455 -18.46 -13.13 -34.08
C ALA A 455 -19.66 -12.60 -34.89
N SER A 456 -20.18 -13.42 -35.80
CA SER A 456 -21.29 -13.00 -36.68
C SER A 456 -22.51 -12.54 -35.88
N ASN A 457 -23.02 -11.35 -36.24
CA ASN A 457 -24.09 -10.58 -35.61
C ASN A 457 -23.84 -10.23 -34.14
N ALA A 458 -22.59 -10.19 -33.69
CA ALA A 458 -22.26 -9.86 -32.32
C ALA A 458 -22.35 -8.35 -32.06
N THR A 459 -22.89 -8.02 -30.88
CA THR A 459 -22.74 -6.70 -30.27
C THR A 459 -21.65 -6.76 -29.22
N VAL A 460 -20.63 -5.92 -29.33
CA VAL A 460 -19.50 -5.85 -28.38
C VAL A 460 -19.37 -4.44 -27.83
N THR A 461 -18.80 -4.31 -26.64
CA THR A 461 -18.59 -3.00 -25.99
C THR A 461 -17.10 -2.76 -25.74
N MET A 462 -16.60 -1.59 -26.12
CA MET A 462 -15.20 -1.21 -25.95
C MET A 462 -15.02 0.31 -25.81
N ALA A 463 -13.82 0.76 -25.48
CA ALA A 463 -13.45 2.18 -25.46
C ALA A 463 -12.84 2.62 -26.81
N PRO A 464 -12.93 3.90 -27.20
CA PRO A 464 -12.32 4.41 -28.43
C PRO A 464 -10.82 4.10 -28.57
N GLY A 465 -10.07 4.20 -27.47
CA GLY A 465 -8.64 3.87 -27.46
C GLY A 465 -8.35 2.39 -27.78
N GLN A 466 -9.23 1.48 -27.36
CA GLN A 466 -9.10 0.06 -27.69
C GLN A 466 -9.38 -0.20 -29.16
N LEU A 467 -10.32 0.52 -29.76
CA LEU A 467 -10.64 0.37 -31.17
C LEU A 467 -9.46 0.78 -32.06
N SER A 468 -8.73 1.83 -31.67
CA SER A 468 -7.58 2.33 -32.44
C SER A 468 -6.37 1.39 -32.50
N GLN A 469 -6.34 0.34 -31.68
CA GLN A 469 -5.22 -0.61 -31.65
C GLN A 469 -5.28 -1.61 -32.81
N PHE A 470 -6.47 -1.87 -33.36
CA PHE A 470 -6.68 -2.90 -34.38
C PHE A 470 -6.32 -2.36 -35.76
N ILE A 471 -5.04 -2.52 -36.13
CA ILE A 471 -4.47 -2.06 -37.40
C ILE A 471 -4.29 -3.18 -38.43
N GLY A 472 -4.56 -4.43 -38.03
CA GLY A 472 -4.44 -5.62 -38.86
C GLY A 472 -5.74 -6.01 -39.55
N THR A 473 -5.98 -7.32 -39.65
CA THR A 473 -7.17 -7.88 -40.28
C THR A 473 -8.37 -7.81 -39.34
N ILE A 474 -9.48 -7.24 -39.82
CA ILE A 474 -10.76 -7.25 -39.11
C ILE A 474 -11.69 -8.25 -39.79
N THR A 475 -12.14 -9.26 -39.05
CA THR A 475 -13.10 -10.28 -39.53
C THR A 475 -14.42 -10.14 -38.80
N ALA A 476 -15.46 -9.88 -39.57
CA ALA A 476 -16.82 -9.61 -39.13
C ALA A 476 -17.70 -9.94 -40.36
N ALA A 477 -18.52 -10.98 -40.25
CA ALA A 477 -19.18 -11.64 -41.38
C ALA A 477 -20.69 -11.40 -41.44
N GLY A 478 -21.24 -10.66 -40.49
CA GLY A 478 -22.67 -10.44 -40.32
C GLY A 478 -23.00 -8.95 -40.24
N THR A 479 -23.80 -8.58 -39.24
CA THR A 479 -24.09 -7.19 -38.92
C THR A 479 -23.60 -6.91 -37.51
N GLU A 480 -22.34 -6.55 -37.40
CA GLU A 480 -21.65 -6.41 -36.12
C GLU A 480 -21.88 -5.01 -35.54
N THR A 481 -22.02 -4.94 -34.22
CA THR A 481 -22.27 -3.68 -33.51
C THR A 481 -21.20 -3.42 -32.48
N ILE A 482 -20.59 -2.23 -32.51
CA ILE A 482 -19.69 -1.74 -31.47
C ILE A 482 -20.39 -0.65 -30.66
N ASN A 483 -20.60 -0.93 -29.38
CA ASN A 483 -20.98 0.06 -28.39
C ASN A 483 -19.74 0.73 -27.81
N LEU A 484 -19.64 2.05 -27.89
CA LEU A 484 -18.58 2.81 -27.27
C LEU A 484 -18.99 3.13 -25.83
N ALA A 485 -18.17 2.73 -24.86
CA ALA A 485 -18.47 2.95 -23.45
C ALA A 485 -18.12 4.37 -22.94
N SER A 486 -17.31 5.11 -23.70
CA SER A 486 -16.85 6.46 -23.36
C SER A 486 -16.73 7.30 -24.62
N SER A 487 -16.95 8.61 -24.51
CA SER A 487 -16.85 9.51 -25.66
C SER A 487 -15.41 9.71 -26.11
N GLY A 488 -15.18 9.94 -27.40
CA GLY A 488 -13.83 10.23 -27.92
C GLY A 488 -13.73 10.28 -29.43
N THR A 489 -12.49 10.33 -29.92
CA THR A 489 -12.16 10.34 -31.35
C THR A 489 -11.73 8.95 -31.80
N PHE A 490 -12.30 8.46 -32.90
CA PHE A 490 -11.93 7.16 -33.48
C PHE A 490 -12.34 7.06 -34.96
N THR A 491 -11.76 6.08 -35.64
CA THR A 491 -12.09 5.72 -37.02
C THR A 491 -12.79 4.38 -37.04
N ALA A 492 -13.84 4.21 -37.84
CA ALA A 492 -14.49 2.93 -38.03
C ALA A 492 -13.49 1.86 -38.51
N LEU A 493 -13.64 0.66 -37.98
CA LEU A 493 -12.94 -0.52 -38.45
C LEU A 493 -13.59 -1.03 -39.76
N PRO A 494 -12.80 -1.59 -40.68
CA PRO A 494 -13.36 -2.31 -41.82
C PRO A 494 -14.21 -3.49 -41.36
N ASN A 495 -15.24 -3.82 -42.15
CA ASN A 495 -16.21 -4.91 -41.92
C ASN A 495 -17.08 -4.76 -40.67
N ILE A 496 -17.13 -3.60 -40.01
CA ILE A 496 -18.06 -3.34 -38.90
C ILE A 496 -19.12 -2.34 -39.35
N GLU A 497 -20.38 -2.72 -39.24
CA GLU A 497 -21.49 -1.97 -39.81
C GLU A 497 -22.12 -0.98 -38.83
N ASN A 498 -22.23 -1.31 -37.54
CA ASN A 498 -23.01 -0.50 -36.60
C ASN A 498 -22.13 0.06 -35.47
N TYR A 499 -22.30 1.35 -35.20
CA TYR A 499 -21.64 2.04 -34.09
C TYR A 499 -22.67 2.79 -33.23
N ASN A 500 -22.66 2.50 -31.93
CA ASN A 500 -23.42 3.26 -30.94
C ASN A 500 -22.43 4.09 -30.10
N LEU A 501 -22.48 5.41 -30.27
CA LEU A 501 -21.57 6.35 -29.61
C LEU A 501 -21.96 6.54 -28.14
N ALA A 502 -20.97 6.82 -27.30
CA ALA A 502 -21.20 7.11 -25.90
C ALA A 502 -21.77 8.52 -25.71
N ASN A 503 -22.38 8.80 -24.56
CA ASN A 503 -22.70 10.17 -24.17
C ASN A 503 -21.41 11.00 -24.00
N GLY A 504 -21.40 12.24 -24.51
CA GLY A 504 -20.28 13.17 -24.42
C GLY A 504 -19.96 13.85 -25.75
N THR A 505 -18.69 14.15 -25.97
CA THR A 505 -18.21 14.68 -27.26
C THR A 505 -17.54 13.57 -28.06
N ASN A 506 -18.13 13.18 -29.19
CA ASN A 506 -17.57 12.17 -30.06
C ASN A 506 -17.11 12.75 -31.40
N ASN A 507 -16.07 12.15 -31.96
CA ASN A 507 -15.56 12.49 -33.27
C ASN A 507 -15.31 11.19 -34.06
N PHE A 508 -16.34 10.77 -34.80
CA PHE A 508 -16.36 9.56 -35.60
C PHE A 508 -15.81 9.83 -37.00
N THR A 509 -14.93 8.96 -37.50
CA THR A 509 -14.47 8.98 -38.89
C THR A 509 -14.86 7.67 -39.60
N SER A 510 -15.51 7.76 -40.76
CA SER A 510 -15.98 6.58 -41.49
C SER A 510 -14.85 5.81 -42.19
N ALA A 511 -15.11 4.52 -42.44
CA ALA A 511 -14.35 3.66 -43.34
C ALA A 511 -15.14 3.39 -44.64
N ASP A 512 -14.51 2.68 -45.58
CA ASP A 512 -15.10 2.31 -46.89
C ASP A 512 -15.95 1.04 -46.79
N VAL A 513 -16.91 1.04 -45.86
CA VAL A 513 -17.78 -0.11 -45.51
C VAL A 513 -19.17 0.43 -45.16
N PRO A 514 -20.26 -0.29 -45.48
CA PRO A 514 -21.60 0.11 -45.06
C PRO A 514 -21.67 0.44 -43.57
N VAL A 515 -22.05 1.67 -43.20
CA VAL A 515 -22.07 2.10 -41.79
C VAL A 515 -23.37 2.78 -41.37
N THR A 516 -23.89 2.32 -40.23
CA THR A 516 -24.94 2.93 -39.41
C THR A 516 -24.31 3.49 -38.14
N VAL A 517 -24.57 4.75 -37.81
CA VAL A 517 -24.05 5.37 -36.58
C VAL A 517 -25.17 6.02 -35.78
N VAL A 518 -25.27 5.66 -34.50
CA VAL A 518 -26.17 6.28 -33.54
C VAL A 518 -25.36 7.06 -32.52
N GLY A 519 -25.54 8.38 -32.52
CA GLY A 519 -24.94 9.35 -31.62
C GLY A 519 -25.41 9.18 -30.17
N GLY A 520 -24.59 9.69 -29.25
CA GLY A 520 -24.91 9.73 -27.84
C GLY A 520 -25.68 11.01 -27.49
N SER A 521 -25.83 11.30 -26.20
CA SER A 521 -26.18 12.66 -25.79
C SER A 521 -24.92 13.54 -25.78
N GLY A 522 -24.95 14.71 -26.40
CA GLY A 522 -23.81 15.64 -26.42
C GLY A 522 -23.47 16.07 -27.84
N VAL A 523 -22.21 16.40 -28.11
CA VAL A 523 -21.78 16.88 -29.43
C VAL A 523 -21.16 15.73 -30.20
N ASP A 524 -21.80 15.30 -31.27
CA ASP A 524 -21.30 14.26 -32.15
C ASP A 524 -20.88 14.81 -33.51
N VAL A 525 -19.62 14.57 -33.86
CA VAL A 525 -19.04 14.94 -35.16
C VAL A 525 -18.84 13.67 -35.98
N PHE A 526 -19.44 13.65 -37.17
CA PHE A 526 -19.42 12.55 -38.11
C PHE A 526 -18.63 12.96 -39.35
N ASN A 527 -17.48 12.33 -39.61
CA ASN A 527 -16.61 12.67 -40.73
C ASN A 527 -16.67 11.58 -41.80
N PHE A 528 -17.07 11.99 -43.00
CA PHE A 528 -17.18 11.13 -44.17
C PHE A 528 -16.49 11.80 -45.36
N THR A 529 -15.98 11.02 -46.30
CA THR A 529 -15.70 11.50 -47.66
C THR A 529 -16.99 11.49 -48.49
N ALA A 530 -17.03 12.26 -49.57
CA ALA A 530 -18.15 12.20 -50.53
C ALA A 530 -18.41 10.77 -51.04
N ASN A 531 -17.34 10.01 -51.35
CA ASN A 531 -17.44 8.61 -51.77
C ASN A 531 -18.12 7.74 -50.70
N GLN A 532 -17.78 7.97 -49.42
CA GLN A 532 -18.38 7.24 -48.31
C GLN A 532 -19.85 7.57 -48.10
N ILE A 533 -20.25 8.83 -48.25
CA ILE A 533 -21.68 9.19 -48.21
C ILE A 533 -22.47 8.45 -49.31
N ILE A 534 -21.94 8.43 -50.53
CA ILE A 534 -22.65 7.84 -51.68
C ILE A 534 -22.76 6.32 -51.52
N ASN A 535 -21.62 5.66 -51.30
CA ASN A 535 -21.51 4.20 -51.43
C ASN A 535 -21.66 3.43 -50.12
N PHE A 536 -21.41 4.07 -48.99
CA PHE A 536 -21.20 3.36 -47.71
C PHE A 536 -22.12 3.86 -46.59
N LEU A 537 -22.57 5.11 -46.60
CA LEU A 537 -23.48 5.58 -45.55
C LEU A 537 -24.87 4.95 -45.69
N THR A 538 -25.32 4.24 -44.64
CA THR A 538 -26.69 3.72 -44.52
C THR A 538 -27.56 4.67 -43.70
N SER A 539 -27.14 5.03 -42.49
CA SER A 539 -27.87 5.94 -41.62
C SER A 539 -27.01 6.64 -40.57
N ILE A 540 -27.43 7.86 -40.18
CA ILE A 540 -26.88 8.60 -39.04
C ILE A 540 -28.04 9.10 -38.18
N ASP A 541 -27.95 8.86 -36.88
CA ASP A 541 -28.72 9.58 -35.88
C ASP A 541 -27.73 10.37 -35.03
N GLY A 542 -27.85 11.70 -34.97
CA GLY A 542 -27.02 12.54 -34.09
C GLY A 542 -27.28 12.34 -32.60
N GLY A 543 -28.27 11.54 -32.22
CA GLY A 543 -28.62 11.31 -30.82
C GLY A 543 -29.36 12.49 -30.17
N GLY A 544 -29.39 12.50 -28.84
CA GLY A 544 -30.19 13.43 -28.05
C GLY A 544 -29.40 14.59 -27.45
N GLY A 545 -29.58 15.80 -27.98
CA GLY A 545 -28.95 17.02 -27.45
C GLY A 545 -27.64 17.39 -28.15
N GLY A 546 -27.01 18.49 -27.69
CA GLY A 546 -25.81 19.08 -28.31
C GLY A 546 -26.01 19.56 -29.76
N THR A 547 -24.90 19.97 -30.38
CA THR A 547 -24.86 20.44 -31.78
C THR A 547 -24.09 19.42 -32.60
N ASN A 548 -24.80 18.55 -33.30
CA ASN A 548 -24.23 17.47 -34.09
C ASN A 548 -23.87 17.93 -35.49
N ILE A 549 -22.73 17.44 -35.97
CA ILE A 549 -22.06 17.93 -37.17
C ILE A 549 -21.78 16.76 -38.12
N LEU A 550 -22.25 16.85 -39.36
CA LEU A 550 -21.83 15.98 -40.45
C LEU A 550 -20.81 16.71 -41.33
N ASN A 551 -19.55 16.28 -41.29
CA ASN A 551 -18.49 16.76 -42.15
C ASN A 551 -18.34 15.85 -43.37
N ILE A 552 -18.32 16.46 -44.57
CA ILE A 552 -18.17 15.77 -45.85
C ILE A 552 -16.92 16.33 -46.56
N GLY A 553 -15.89 15.48 -46.69
CA GLY A 553 -14.62 15.81 -47.33
C GLY A 553 -14.68 15.84 -48.85
N ALA A 554 -13.73 16.57 -49.45
CA ALA A 554 -13.64 16.85 -50.88
C ALA A 554 -13.15 15.64 -51.72
N THR A 555 -13.65 15.50 -52.96
CA THR A 555 -13.20 14.51 -53.96
C THR A 555 -13.22 15.11 -55.38
N ALA A 556 -12.96 14.32 -56.43
CA ALA A 556 -13.17 14.77 -57.82
C ALA A 556 -14.61 14.49 -58.25
N THR A 557 -15.29 15.50 -58.83
CA THR A 557 -16.68 15.51 -59.33
C THR A 557 -17.69 14.81 -58.41
N GLN A 558 -18.54 15.56 -57.71
CA GLN A 558 -19.45 15.01 -56.70
C GLN A 558 -20.92 15.14 -57.11
N SER A 559 -21.73 14.14 -56.78
CA SER A 559 -23.19 14.25 -56.70
C SER A 559 -23.65 13.56 -55.42
N ILE A 560 -24.00 14.36 -54.42
CA ILE A 560 -24.43 13.88 -53.11
C ILE A 560 -25.90 14.23 -52.94
N ASP A 561 -26.71 13.23 -52.59
CA ASP A 561 -28.11 13.44 -52.25
C ASP A 561 -28.40 12.86 -50.87
N LEU A 562 -28.39 13.72 -49.84
CA LEU A 562 -28.68 13.32 -48.47
C LEU A 562 -30.16 13.03 -48.24
N SER A 563 -31.07 13.46 -49.13
CA SER A 563 -32.50 13.16 -49.00
C SER A 563 -32.81 11.68 -49.21
N THR A 564 -31.89 10.94 -49.85
CA THR A 564 -31.97 9.49 -50.05
C THR A 564 -31.43 8.67 -48.87
N LYS A 565 -30.85 9.32 -47.86
CA LYS A 565 -30.22 8.70 -46.70
C LYS A 565 -31.09 8.87 -45.46
N VAL A 566 -30.98 7.94 -44.51
CA VAL A 566 -31.66 8.06 -43.21
C VAL A 566 -30.77 8.88 -42.28
N ILE A 567 -30.94 10.20 -42.29
CA ILE A 567 -30.18 11.13 -41.45
C ILE A 567 -31.13 11.88 -40.53
N SER A 568 -30.85 11.85 -39.24
CA SER A 568 -31.67 12.48 -38.21
C SER A 568 -30.80 13.15 -37.14
N ASN A 569 -31.35 14.15 -36.45
CA ASN A 569 -30.71 14.87 -35.35
C ASN A 569 -29.35 15.52 -35.68
N ILE A 570 -29.12 15.90 -36.94
CA ILE A 570 -27.95 16.67 -37.39
C ILE A 570 -28.32 18.15 -37.53
N GLN A 571 -27.60 19.03 -36.84
CA GLN A 571 -27.83 20.48 -36.89
C GLN A 571 -26.94 21.18 -37.91
N ILE A 572 -25.71 20.68 -38.13
CA ILE A 572 -24.76 21.29 -39.06
C ILE A 572 -24.28 20.24 -40.07
N VAL A 573 -24.35 20.58 -41.35
CA VAL A 573 -23.72 19.81 -42.42
C VAL A 573 -22.64 20.69 -43.04
N SER A 574 -21.38 20.24 -43.02
CA SER A 574 -20.25 20.97 -43.58
C SER A 574 -19.68 20.20 -44.77
N VAL A 575 -19.65 20.83 -45.94
CA VAL A 575 -19.21 20.24 -47.20
C VAL A 575 -17.97 20.98 -47.70
N ALA A 576 -16.87 20.25 -47.87
CA ALA A 576 -15.64 20.78 -48.44
C ALA A 576 -15.74 20.92 -49.97
N GLY A 577 -15.04 21.91 -50.53
CA GLY A 577 -15.03 22.17 -51.97
C GLY A 577 -14.23 21.12 -52.73
N SER A 578 -14.80 20.59 -53.80
CA SER A 578 -14.23 19.52 -54.62
C SER A 578 -13.53 20.02 -55.89
N VAL A 579 -12.83 19.12 -56.57
CA VAL A 579 -12.28 19.39 -57.91
C VAL A 579 -13.33 19.05 -58.96
N GLY A 580 -13.71 20.00 -59.82
CA GLY A 580 -14.71 19.81 -60.87
C GLY A 580 -16.14 20.16 -60.44
N THR A 581 -17.12 19.74 -61.24
CA THR A 581 -18.55 20.03 -61.03
C THR A 581 -19.11 19.26 -59.84
N ALA A 582 -20.01 19.89 -59.08
CA ALA A 582 -20.56 19.35 -57.84
C ALA A 582 -22.08 19.55 -57.77
N SER A 583 -22.82 18.52 -57.37
CA SER A 583 -24.22 18.66 -56.94
C SER A 583 -24.40 18.16 -55.50
N PHE A 584 -25.24 18.86 -54.74
CA PHE A 584 -25.54 18.55 -53.35
C PHE A 584 -27.01 18.81 -53.04
N THR A 585 -27.74 17.78 -52.64
CA THR A 585 -29.07 17.91 -52.03
C THR A 585 -28.93 17.72 -50.53
N ASN A 586 -29.35 18.73 -49.77
CA ASN A 586 -29.23 18.73 -48.30
C ASN A 586 -30.25 17.79 -47.64
N ILE A 587 -30.08 17.58 -46.34
CA ILE A 587 -31.02 16.81 -45.52
C ILE A 587 -32.41 17.47 -45.48
N ASN A 588 -33.45 16.64 -45.47
CA ASN A 588 -34.80 17.10 -45.15
C ASN A 588 -34.94 17.24 -43.63
N GLY A 589 -35.03 18.47 -43.13
CA GLY A 589 -35.16 18.73 -41.70
C GLY A 589 -35.21 20.21 -41.36
N ALA A 590 -35.95 20.57 -40.31
CA ALA A 590 -36.13 21.97 -39.94
C ALA A 590 -34.90 22.55 -39.23
N GLY A 591 -34.46 23.74 -39.66
CA GLY A 591 -33.43 24.53 -38.98
C GLY A 591 -31.98 24.04 -39.15
N ALA A 592 -31.71 23.09 -40.05
CA ALA A 592 -30.34 22.63 -40.30
C ALA A 592 -29.50 23.72 -40.98
N THR A 593 -28.23 23.81 -40.61
CA THR A 593 -27.24 24.72 -41.23
C THR A 593 -26.35 23.94 -42.20
N LEU A 594 -26.32 24.32 -43.46
CA LEU A 594 -25.42 23.83 -44.50
C LEU A 594 -24.26 24.81 -44.70
N ASN A 595 -23.05 24.43 -44.30
CA ASN A 595 -21.82 25.13 -44.58
C ASN A 595 -21.18 24.53 -45.83
N TYR A 596 -21.33 25.18 -46.99
CA TYR A 596 -20.86 24.65 -48.27
C TYR A 596 -19.68 25.46 -48.80
N THR A 597 -18.53 24.83 -49.03
CA THR A 597 -17.39 25.47 -49.69
C THR A 597 -17.45 25.21 -51.19
N LYS A 598 -17.36 26.26 -52.02
CA LYS A 598 -17.44 26.16 -53.48
C LYS A 598 -16.36 25.23 -54.06
N SER A 599 -16.78 24.36 -54.98
CA SER A 599 -15.88 23.51 -55.78
C SER A 599 -15.20 24.32 -56.90
N THR A 600 -14.17 23.74 -57.53
CA THR A 600 -13.46 24.40 -58.65
C THR A 600 -14.25 24.41 -59.96
N GLY A 601 -15.22 23.51 -60.13
CA GLY A 601 -16.22 23.55 -61.19
C GLY A 601 -17.60 23.94 -60.65
N ASP A 602 -18.58 23.99 -61.55
CA ASP A 602 -19.93 24.50 -61.25
C ASP A 602 -20.61 23.70 -60.13
N ASN A 603 -21.40 24.40 -59.30
CA ASN A 603 -22.05 23.83 -58.13
C ASN A 603 -23.58 23.89 -58.30
N THR A 604 -24.28 22.84 -57.92
CA THR A 604 -25.75 22.80 -57.84
C THR A 604 -26.15 22.37 -56.44
N ILE A 605 -26.83 23.23 -55.69
CA ILE A 605 -27.21 22.99 -54.30
C ILE A 605 -28.74 23.00 -54.22
N ASN A 606 -29.35 21.93 -53.73
CA ASN A 606 -30.78 21.87 -53.47
C ASN A 606 -31.01 21.80 -51.97
N LEU A 607 -31.79 22.74 -51.43
CA LEU A 607 -32.15 22.80 -50.02
C LEU A 607 -33.33 21.84 -49.74
N GLY A 608 -33.29 21.14 -48.60
CA GLY A 608 -34.38 20.26 -48.14
C GLY A 608 -35.64 21.01 -47.67
N SER A 609 -36.70 20.31 -47.28
CA SER A 609 -38.04 20.89 -47.07
C SER A 609 -38.33 21.63 -45.74
N GLY A 610 -37.33 21.84 -44.87
CA GLY A 610 -37.54 22.25 -43.47
C GLY A 610 -37.23 23.72 -43.10
N GLY A 611 -36.77 24.54 -44.04
CA GLY A 611 -36.28 25.89 -43.75
C GLY A 611 -34.89 25.81 -43.12
N GLN A 612 -33.86 25.98 -43.94
CA GLN A 612 -32.45 25.76 -43.61
C GLN A 612 -31.64 27.03 -43.71
N THR A 613 -30.46 27.04 -43.11
CA THR A 613 -29.46 28.09 -43.33
C THR A 613 -28.35 27.57 -44.24
N LEU A 614 -28.19 28.12 -45.44
CA LEU A 614 -27.02 27.91 -46.29
C LEU A 614 -25.99 29.00 -46.03
N ASN A 615 -24.77 28.62 -45.68
CA ASN A 615 -23.58 29.47 -45.70
C ASN A 615 -22.67 29.01 -46.84
N LEU A 616 -22.58 29.82 -47.88
CA LEU A 616 -21.73 29.56 -49.03
C LEU A 616 -20.35 30.20 -48.83
N PHE A 617 -19.29 29.39 -48.84
CA PHE A 617 -17.91 29.77 -48.59
C PHE A 617 -17.02 29.55 -49.82
N GLY A 618 -15.82 30.15 -49.80
CA GLY A 618 -14.79 29.95 -50.81
C GLY A 618 -14.81 30.99 -51.93
N SER A 619 -13.67 31.14 -52.62
CA SER A 619 -13.43 32.19 -53.63
C SER A 619 -13.41 31.66 -55.08
N SER A 620 -13.92 30.45 -55.33
CA SER A 620 -13.96 29.86 -56.67
C SER A 620 -14.78 30.71 -57.64
N SER A 621 -14.29 30.84 -58.88
CA SER A 621 -14.99 31.53 -59.97
C SER A 621 -16.08 30.66 -60.63
N ALA A 622 -16.23 29.41 -60.20
CA ALA A 622 -17.28 28.54 -60.72
C ALA A 622 -18.67 29.06 -60.37
N SER A 623 -19.65 28.77 -61.22
CA SER A 623 -21.04 29.14 -60.94
C SER A 623 -21.62 28.28 -59.80
N THR A 624 -22.59 28.81 -59.06
CA THR A 624 -23.33 28.06 -58.05
C THR A 624 -24.81 28.30 -58.22
N THR A 625 -25.56 27.27 -58.58
CA THR A 625 -27.03 27.31 -58.57
C THR A 625 -27.53 26.80 -57.22
N VAL A 626 -28.34 27.57 -56.52
CA VAL A 626 -29.01 27.19 -55.28
C VAL A 626 -30.50 27.16 -55.53
N THR A 627 -31.12 26.00 -55.31
CA THR A 627 -32.56 25.80 -55.37
C THR A 627 -33.11 25.72 -53.95
N GLY A 628 -33.92 26.70 -53.56
CA GLY A 628 -34.62 26.75 -52.28
C GLY A 628 -35.81 25.79 -52.22
N SER A 629 -36.42 25.66 -51.04
CA SER A 629 -37.56 24.80 -50.78
C SER A 629 -38.85 25.60 -50.54
N PRO A 630 -40.02 24.93 -50.41
CA PRO A 630 -41.25 25.59 -49.99
C PRO A 630 -41.24 26.14 -48.56
N ALA A 631 -40.24 25.84 -47.71
CA ALA A 631 -40.07 26.44 -46.39
C ALA A 631 -39.09 27.63 -46.42
N ALA A 632 -39.18 28.56 -45.46
CA ALA A 632 -38.29 29.74 -45.45
C ALA A 632 -36.83 29.35 -45.20
N ASP A 633 -36.00 29.53 -46.22
CA ASP A 633 -34.56 29.28 -46.16
C ASP A 633 -33.78 30.59 -45.90
N THR A 634 -32.64 30.53 -45.21
CA THR A 634 -31.69 31.64 -45.05
C THR A 634 -30.43 31.34 -45.85
N ILE A 635 -30.09 32.18 -46.82
CA ILE A 635 -29.05 31.93 -47.80
C ILE A 635 -28.01 33.05 -47.72
N ASN A 636 -26.84 32.73 -47.17
CA ASN A 636 -25.71 33.63 -47.05
C ASN A 636 -24.72 33.34 -48.17
N LEU A 637 -24.65 34.26 -49.14
CA LEU A 637 -23.71 34.22 -50.26
C LEU A 637 -22.29 34.63 -49.80
N PRO A 638 -21.23 34.27 -50.54
CA PRO A 638 -19.87 34.65 -50.16
C PRO A 638 -19.65 36.17 -50.35
N PHE A 639 -19.04 36.82 -49.37
CA PHE A 639 -18.71 38.26 -49.48
C PHE A 639 -17.53 38.54 -50.43
N SER A 640 -16.70 37.53 -50.70
CA SER A 640 -15.49 37.63 -51.54
C SER A 640 -15.38 36.43 -52.49
N GLY A 641 -15.84 36.60 -53.73
CA GLY A 641 -15.75 35.65 -54.84
C GLY A 641 -15.90 36.36 -56.19
N SER A 642 -15.65 35.64 -57.29
CA SER A 642 -15.83 36.16 -58.67
C SER A 642 -16.72 35.27 -59.54
N GLY A 643 -17.29 34.22 -58.95
CA GLY A 643 -18.24 33.34 -59.63
C GLY A 643 -19.61 33.99 -59.75
N SER A 644 -20.50 33.30 -60.45
CA SER A 644 -21.90 33.68 -60.53
C SER A 644 -22.76 32.77 -59.65
N GLU A 645 -23.62 33.35 -58.83
CA GLU A 645 -24.56 32.62 -57.98
C GLU A 645 -25.98 32.76 -58.55
N THR A 646 -26.63 31.65 -58.86
CA THR A 646 -28.03 31.62 -59.31
C THR A 646 -28.92 31.13 -58.19
N LEU A 647 -29.92 31.91 -57.79
CA LEU A 647 -30.94 31.51 -56.83
C LEU A 647 -32.26 31.16 -57.55
N ILE A 648 -32.79 29.98 -57.25
CA ILE A 648 -34.06 29.47 -57.78
C ILE A 648 -34.96 29.16 -56.58
N GLU A 649 -36.13 29.78 -56.50
CA GLU A 649 -37.15 29.44 -55.50
C GLU A 649 -38.09 28.36 -56.06
N THR A 650 -38.54 27.42 -55.21
CA THR A 650 -39.53 26.40 -55.59
C THR A 650 -40.69 26.35 -54.60
N GLY A 651 -41.93 26.41 -55.10
CA GLY A 651 -43.14 26.33 -54.28
C GLY A 651 -44.43 26.64 -55.05
N SER A 652 -45.57 26.19 -54.52
CA SER A 652 -46.90 26.67 -54.94
C SER A 652 -47.40 27.65 -53.88
N ASN A 653 -48.07 28.74 -54.28
CA ASN A 653 -48.49 29.87 -53.44
C ASN A 653 -47.40 30.82 -52.90
N MET A 654 -46.49 31.32 -53.75
CA MET A 654 -45.67 32.51 -53.42
C MET A 654 -46.55 33.69 -52.96
N SER A 655 -47.75 33.79 -53.51
CA SER A 655 -48.72 34.87 -53.29
C SER A 655 -49.34 34.93 -51.87
N ASN A 656 -49.19 33.89 -51.04
CA ASN A 656 -49.72 33.86 -49.66
C ASN A 656 -48.71 33.45 -48.56
N ARG A 657 -47.42 33.33 -48.91
CA ARG A 657 -46.38 32.82 -48.00
C ARG A 657 -46.23 33.73 -46.78
N THR A 658 -46.39 33.19 -45.57
CA THR A 658 -46.01 33.89 -44.32
C THR A 658 -44.54 33.67 -43.92
N GLN A 659 -43.84 32.84 -44.69
CA GLN A 659 -42.45 32.42 -44.49
C GLN A 659 -41.70 32.68 -45.80
N ILE A 660 -40.83 33.69 -45.84
CA ILE A 660 -40.06 34.06 -47.04
C ILE A 660 -38.60 33.65 -46.82
N ASP A 661 -37.94 33.26 -47.90
CA ASP A 661 -36.49 33.06 -47.90
C ASP A 661 -35.77 34.40 -47.65
N THR A 662 -34.66 34.33 -46.94
CA THR A 662 -33.82 35.47 -46.61
C THR A 662 -32.47 35.31 -47.29
N VAL A 663 -32.01 36.32 -48.02
CA VAL A 663 -30.71 36.30 -48.71
C VAL A 663 -29.80 37.38 -48.14
N GLY A 664 -28.56 37.02 -47.82
CA GLY A 664 -27.55 37.93 -47.30
C GLY A 664 -26.21 37.86 -48.04
N ASN A 665 -25.41 38.92 -47.90
CA ASN A 665 -24.01 39.03 -48.36
C ASN A 665 -23.77 38.86 -49.88
N PHE A 666 -24.46 39.66 -50.71
CA PHE A 666 -24.25 39.70 -52.17
C PHE A 666 -22.79 39.92 -52.58
N ASN A 667 -22.39 39.31 -53.69
CA ASN A 667 -21.03 39.42 -54.18
C ASN A 667 -20.72 40.87 -54.57
N ALA A 668 -19.59 41.41 -54.09
CA ALA A 668 -19.13 42.75 -54.47
C ALA A 668 -18.63 42.79 -55.93
N THR A 669 -18.25 41.63 -56.49
CA THR A 669 -17.74 41.43 -57.85
C THR A 669 -18.21 40.08 -58.38
N GLY A 670 -19.02 40.04 -59.44
CA GLY A 670 -19.67 38.82 -59.93
C GLY A 670 -21.13 39.10 -60.31
N THR A 671 -21.82 38.12 -60.91
CA THR A 671 -23.23 38.27 -61.31
C THR A 671 -24.10 37.31 -60.49
N ASP A 672 -24.92 37.85 -59.59
CA ASP A 672 -25.88 37.10 -58.77
C ASP A 672 -27.23 37.03 -59.48
N TYR A 673 -27.54 35.91 -60.14
CA TYR A 673 -28.80 35.69 -60.82
C TYR A 673 -29.91 35.28 -59.84
N PHE A 674 -31.12 35.78 -60.09
CA PHE A 674 -32.34 35.29 -59.48
C PHE A 674 -33.26 34.89 -60.62
N LYS A 675 -33.73 33.64 -60.63
CA LYS A 675 -34.34 33.07 -61.85
C LYS A 675 -35.74 32.54 -61.60
N THR A 676 -36.71 33.14 -62.30
CA THR A 676 -38.06 32.58 -62.53
C THR A 676 -38.40 32.39 -64.01
N GLY A 677 -37.40 32.45 -64.90
CA GLY A 677 -37.55 32.06 -66.31
C GLY A 677 -37.21 33.17 -67.31
N VAL A 678 -37.35 34.45 -66.93
CA VAL A 678 -36.98 35.61 -67.76
C VAL A 678 -36.12 36.58 -66.95
N ASN A 679 -34.94 36.94 -67.47
CA ASN A 679 -34.05 37.91 -66.83
C ASN A 679 -34.74 39.27 -66.72
N ALA A 680 -34.46 40.01 -65.65
CA ALA A 680 -34.95 41.38 -65.57
C ALA A 680 -34.37 42.22 -66.72
N THR A 681 -35.01 43.34 -67.07
CA THR A 681 -34.43 44.34 -68.01
C THR A 681 -34.19 45.68 -67.32
N SER A 682 -34.78 45.89 -66.15
CA SER A 682 -34.58 47.04 -65.27
C SER A 682 -34.93 46.68 -63.83
N VAL A 683 -34.38 47.43 -62.86
CA VAL A 683 -34.66 47.27 -61.42
C VAL A 683 -35.22 48.58 -60.89
N GLY A 684 -36.51 48.59 -60.55
CA GLY A 684 -37.17 49.71 -59.89
C GLY A 684 -36.92 49.74 -58.38
N SER A 685 -37.29 50.84 -57.73
CA SER A 685 -37.34 50.91 -56.27
C SER A 685 -38.73 51.39 -55.82
N PHE A 686 -39.20 50.86 -54.69
CA PHE A 686 -40.52 51.18 -54.15
C PHE A 686 -40.47 51.24 -52.63
N ILE A 687 -41.15 52.21 -52.02
CA ILE A 687 -41.16 52.41 -50.56
C ILE A 687 -42.58 52.26 -50.04
N ILE A 688 -42.75 51.42 -49.03
CA ILE A 688 -43.99 51.23 -48.29
C ILE A 688 -43.79 51.79 -46.89
N GLY A 689 -44.68 52.69 -46.45
CA GLY A 689 -44.55 53.32 -45.15
C GLY A 689 -44.67 52.34 -43.98
N ASN A 690 -45.65 51.43 -44.02
CA ASN A 690 -45.90 50.45 -42.96
C ASN A 690 -46.51 49.15 -43.52
N ALA A 691 -46.04 48.00 -43.05
CA ALA A 691 -46.69 46.70 -43.28
C ALA A 691 -46.34 45.68 -42.18
N ASP A 692 -47.22 44.70 -41.97
CA ASP A 692 -47.06 43.64 -40.97
C ASP A 692 -46.96 42.23 -41.58
N THR A 693 -46.28 41.30 -40.93
CA THR A 693 -46.00 39.95 -41.48
C THR A 693 -47.26 39.14 -41.84
N GLY A 694 -48.40 39.46 -41.24
CA GLY A 694 -49.69 38.83 -41.57
C GLY A 694 -50.36 39.35 -42.85
N ASN A 695 -49.94 40.49 -43.40
CA ASN A 695 -50.60 41.14 -44.55
C ASN A 695 -49.67 41.87 -45.53
N TYR A 696 -48.35 41.82 -45.33
CA TYR A 696 -47.41 42.61 -46.11
C TYR A 696 -47.42 42.27 -47.60
N LEU A 697 -47.69 41.02 -48.02
CA LEU A 697 -47.84 40.68 -49.44
C LEU A 697 -49.03 41.42 -50.08
N ALA A 698 -50.17 41.49 -49.39
CA ALA A 698 -51.32 42.28 -49.84
C ALA A 698 -51.05 43.78 -49.81
N THR A 699 -50.26 44.25 -48.84
CA THR A 699 -49.83 45.65 -48.74
C THR A 699 -48.86 46.02 -49.87
N ILE A 700 -47.94 45.12 -50.23
CA ILE A 700 -47.06 45.24 -51.39
C ILE A 700 -47.89 45.26 -52.67
N GLY A 701 -48.77 44.27 -52.86
CA GLY A 701 -49.61 44.18 -54.05
C GLY A 701 -50.53 45.39 -54.26
N SER A 702 -51.11 45.94 -53.19
CA SER A 702 -51.94 47.15 -53.25
C SER A 702 -51.12 48.45 -53.37
N GLY A 703 -49.91 48.49 -52.81
CA GLY A 703 -49.01 49.64 -52.89
C GLY A 703 -48.38 49.79 -54.27
N LEU A 704 -48.06 48.68 -54.95
CA LEU A 704 -47.58 48.65 -56.32
C LEU A 704 -48.69 49.17 -57.26
N SER A 705 -48.74 50.48 -57.47
CA SER A 705 -49.71 51.15 -58.36
C SER A 705 -49.43 50.90 -59.85
N ILE A 706 -48.58 49.93 -60.18
CA ILE A 706 -48.01 49.66 -61.49
C ILE A 706 -48.55 48.30 -61.94
N VAL A 707 -49.14 48.24 -63.13
CA VAL A 707 -49.47 46.96 -63.78
C VAL A 707 -48.16 46.21 -63.98
N LEU A 708 -48.04 44.97 -63.48
CA LEU A 708 -46.90 44.06 -63.68
C LEU A 708 -46.84 43.57 -65.13
N ASN A 709 -46.88 44.51 -66.07
CA ASN A 709 -47.29 44.33 -67.46
C ASN A 709 -46.28 43.61 -68.36
N ASN A 710 -45.03 43.45 -67.92
CA ASN A 710 -43.96 42.87 -68.74
C ASN A 710 -43.18 41.78 -67.98
N THR A 711 -42.96 40.64 -68.64
CA THR A 711 -41.99 39.60 -68.27
C THR A 711 -40.60 40.26 -68.13
N GLY A 712 -40.00 40.26 -66.94
CA GLY A 712 -38.67 40.87 -66.71
C GLY A 712 -38.64 42.24 -66.00
N GLN A 713 -39.65 42.57 -65.21
CA GLN A 713 -39.61 43.68 -64.24
C GLN A 713 -39.12 43.18 -62.87
N ALA A 714 -38.14 43.88 -62.27
CA ALA A 714 -37.70 43.63 -60.90
C ALA A 714 -37.81 44.90 -60.04
N TYR A 715 -38.07 44.75 -58.74
CA TYR A 715 -38.21 45.86 -57.79
C TYR A 715 -37.49 45.57 -56.48
N LEU A 716 -36.80 46.59 -55.97
CA LEU A 716 -36.36 46.65 -54.59
C LEU A 716 -37.44 47.36 -53.75
N ILE A 717 -38.10 46.63 -52.87
CA ILE A 717 -39.21 47.14 -52.04
C ILE A 717 -38.69 47.36 -50.62
N THR A 718 -38.78 48.59 -50.12
CA THR A 718 -38.40 48.93 -48.74
C THR A 718 -39.64 49.22 -47.91
N ILE A 719 -39.88 48.40 -46.89
CA ILE A 719 -40.93 48.61 -45.88
C ILE A 719 -40.29 49.32 -44.68
N GLN A 720 -40.71 50.55 -44.41
CA GLN A 720 -40.03 51.42 -43.44
C GLN A 720 -40.37 51.06 -41.99
N THR A 721 -41.62 50.68 -41.70
CA THR A 721 -42.11 50.41 -40.33
C THR A 721 -43.08 49.22 -40.30
N GLY A 722 -43.38 48.71 -39.10
CA GLY A 722 -44.22 47.51 -38.89
C GLY A 722 -43.41 46.22 -38.71
N THR A 723 -44.09 45.11 -38.44
CA THR A 723 -43.44 43.80 -38.19
C THR A 723 -42.79 43.20 -39.42
N ALA A 724 -43.14 43.65 -40.62
CA ALA A 724 -42.50 43.28 -41.89
C ALA A 724 -41.46 44.31 -42.37
N ALA A 725 -40.96 45.20 -41.50
CA ALA A 725 -39.92 46.16 -41.90
C ALA A 725 -38.67 45.46 -42.47
N GLY A 726 -38.12 46.05 -43.53
CA GLY A 726 -36.95 45.51 -44.24
C GLY A 726 -36.95 45.82 -45.73
N THR A 727 -35.95 45.28 -46.43
CA THR A 727 -35.80 45.39 -47.87
C THR A 727 -36.07 44.04 -48.52
N TYR A 728 -36.81 44.04 -49.62
CA TYR A 728 -37.25 42.85 -50.34
C TYR A 728 -36.90 42.99 -51.82
N LEU A 729 -36.54 41.88 -52.45
CA LEU A 729 -36.33 41.82 -53.89
C LEU A 729 -37.47 41.03 -54.51
N PHE A 730 -38.13 41.64 -55.49
CA PHE A 730 -39.21 41.05 -56.27
C PHE A 730 -38.80 41.00 -57.74
N GLN A 731 -39.11 39.89 -58.44
CA GLN A 731 -39.00 39.81 -59.89
C GLN A 731 -40.20 39.07 -60.49
N ASN A 732 -40.85 39.74 -61.44
CA ASN A 732 -42.00 39.21 -62.16
C ASN A 732 -41.54 38.26 -63.27
N SER A 733 -41.98 37.01 -63.21
CA SER A 733 -41.66 35.98 -64.21
C SER A 733 -42.52 36.12 -65.48
N GLY A 734 -43.68 36.78 -65.34
CA GLY A 734 -44.64 37.11 -66.38
C GLY A 734 -45.61 36.00 -66.76
N SER A 735 -45.89 35.05 -65.86
CA SER A 735 -46.98 34.08 -66.05
C SER A 735 -48.38 34.72 -65.87
N ASN A 736 -48.49 35.74 -65.02
CA ASN A 736 -49.67 36.59 -64.89
C ASN A 736 -49.27 38.06 -64.69
N THR A 737 -49.51 38.90 -65.68
CA THR A 737 -49.10 40.32 -65.66
C THR A 737 -50.02 41.25 -64.86
N SER A 738 -51.06 40.70 -64.22
CA SER A 738 -52.08 41.48 -63.52
C SER A 738 -52.00 41.43 -61.99
N GLN A 739 -51.22 40.52 -61.42
CA GLN A 739 -51.09 40.34 -59.98
C GLN A 739 -49.79 39.59 -59.64
N PHE A 740 -49.33 39.74 -58.39
CA PHE A 740 -48.30 38.87 -57.81
C PHE A 740 -48.80 37.42 -57.83
N ASP A 741 -48.03 36.50 -58.39
CA ASP A 741 -48.43 35.10 -58.55
C ASP A 741 -47.35 34.11 -58.05
N ASP A 742 -47.65 32.82 -58.20
CA ASP A 742 -46.84 31.72 -57.67
C ASP A 742 -45.55 31.44 -58.44
N THR A 743 -45.37 32.13 -59.57
CA THR A 743 -44.21 32.00 -60.44
C THR A 743 -43.25 33.18 -60.28
N ASP A 744 -43.62 34.21 -59.53
CA ASP A 744 -42.75 35.34 -59.24
C ASP A 744 -41.66 34.97 -58.23
N PHE A 745 -40.53 35.68 -58.27
CA PHE A 745 -39.42 35.52 -57.33
C PHE A 745 -39.55 36.57 -56.22
N PHE A 746 -39.39 36.17 -54.96
CA PHE A 746 -39.56 37.11 -53.85
C PHE A 746 -38.79 36.69 -52.58
N VAL A 747 -37.74 37.45 -52.26
CA VAL A 747 -36.90 37.22 -51.07
C VAL A 747 -36.80 38.45 -50.18
N LYS A 748 -36.55 38.23 -48.89
CA LYS A 748 -36.10 39.28 -47.97
C LYS A 748 -34.58 39.44 -48.04
N LEU A 749 -34.10 40.67 -48.15
CA LEU A 749 -32.68 40.97 -48.15
C LEU A 749 -32.20 41.31 -46.74
N THR A 750 -31.05 40.76 -46.36
CA THR A 750 -30.39 41.02 -45.08
C THR A 750 -28.88 41.24 -45.24
N GLY A 751 -28.20 41.72 -44.20
CA GLY A 751 -26.75 41.97 -44.22
C GLY A 751 -26.33 43.22 -44.99
N THR A 752 -25.04 43.28 -45.37
CA THR A 752 -24.50 44.38 -46.20
C THR A 752 -24.94 44.18 -47.64
N ILE A 753 -25.94 44.95 -48.07
CA ILE A 753 -26.42 44.93 -49.44
C ILE A 753 -25.41 45.71 -50.30
N GLY A 754 -24.63 45.02 -51.13
CA GLY A 754 -23.83 45.65 -52.18
C GLY A 754 -24.70 46.43 -53.17
N ALA A 755 -24.11 47.14 -54.14
CA ALA A 755 -24.91 47.81 -55.16
C ALA A 755 -25.62 46.78 -56.05
N ILE A 756 -26.89 46.47 -55.76
CA ILE A 756 -27.75 45.66 -56.62
C ILE A 756 -28.06 46.51 -57.86
N SER A 757 -27.40 46.22 -58.98
CA SER A 757 -27.59 46.92 -60.24
C SER A 757 -28.33 46.06 -61.25
N THR A 758 -28.77 46.68 -62.34
CA THR A 758 -29.22 45.97 -63.53
C THR A 758 -28.17 45.00 -64.06
N ILE A 759 -26.87 45.20 -63.84
CA ILE A 759 -25.86 44.22 -64.29
C ILE A 759 -25.95 42.93 -63.48
N ASN A 760 -26.26 43.02 -62.19
CA ASN A 760 -26.37 41.87 -61.29
C ASN A 760 -27.59 41.01 -61.65
N LEU A 761 -28.67 41.59 -62.18
CA LEU A 761 -29.99 40.96 -62.34
C LEU A 761 -30.34 40.50 -63.78
N ILE A 762 -29.48 40.76 -64.78
CA ILE A 762 -29.90 40.76 -66.21
C ILE A 762 -29.15 39.78 -67.12
N GLN A 763 -27.92 39.33 -66.82
CA GLN A 763 -27.08 38.69 -67.85
C GLN A 763 -27.26 37.18 -68.07
#